data_AF-A0A0D0PDB9-F1
#
_entry.id   AF-A0A0D0PDB9-F1
#
_cell.length_a   1.000
_cell.length_b   1.000
_cell.length_c   1.000
_cell.angle_alpha   90.00
_cell.angle_beta   90.00
_cell.angle_gamma   90.00
#
_symmetry.space_group_name_H-M   'P 1'
#
loop_
_entity.id
_entity.type
_entity.pdbx_description
1 polymer ?
#
loop_
_entity_poly.entity_id
_entity_poly.type
_entity_poly.pdbx_seq_one_letter_code
_entity_poly.pdbx_strand_id
1 'polypeptide(L)'
;MAGSSTRPTAEQVRANYRKQLFKGGETLEFRAPIVVDAIPGDADGLIPISKIDAPLQIKIPEWPNRPDPGLPFFNKLYLDWKPASSSEFLEFHSEDVPDSGALPSDQFPLDRQIPLTIFESYEGTFQLRYRVKEWNSSTETLSFTAPITIDRTGPIRPDVPERIIILPQQPITTAILDQDGGVRCEIPDFTEDKKEFVTVAVAWLDKPPTSDMDPADLAYLGLLPPTRQILVPKDIVTRLGSKLHYVVYFLFDKAGNRSDMPFPVEVVVALGNLPTNLRAPSVPLAADNLIDWVDAGFPTKVEIGEYTNWDAYDGIVIRWGTTKLAETPVGSHLPFPLQITVPWTHIRDEYDFNGTNVQVTEVDYEVLRGPYPTASPGKIDVNVDLAIPGPGTGDPGPINPALELIRFKSHSNSDTELIEADIGEPASAFITLYDDPQVGDTLTLYWNGVAVSSPYIVDGSETPNQEVERIIPWSVIQQTPVMSQLPMYYTLTRTGFTNKPESRRTFVDVNVEVIDLEEPTFPDQDVPYPLNCEALVEQNGVWGIRVLIPPSVHVKKDVEVKAEWKTYDKSGSVELPNTDLKEDITVTEDQERDGIHWFIEYDKYLKPTYDTGDQYGYGKVKYTINIRGQDVSSDLVTVMIAVFENGGHCVIPRP
;
A
#
# COMPACT_ATOMS: atom_id res chain seq x y z
N MET A 1 -18.59 11.89 117.37
CA MET A 1 -18.97 10.85 116.39
C MET A 1 -19.68 11.53 115.24
N ALA A 2 -19.23 11.21 114.03
CA ALA A 2 -19.51 11.91 112.78
C ALA A 2 -20.92 11.60 112.23
N GLY A 3 -21.56 12.60 111.60
CA GLY A 3 -22.73 12.43 110.75
C GLY A 3 -22.48 13.13 109.42
N SER A 4 -21.89 12.41 108.47
CA SER A 4 -21.62 12.88 107.11
C SER A 4 -22.95 13.12 106.37
N SER A 5 -23.20 14.36 105.96
CA SER A 5 -24.27 14.67 105.01
C SER A 5 -23.86 14.16 103.63
N THR A 6 -24.41 13.03 103.19
CA THR A 6 -24.27 12.53 101.82
C THR A 6 -25.00 13.46 100.86
N ARG A 7 -24.28 14.42 100.29
CA ARG A 7 -24.74 15.15 99.10
C ARG A 7 -24.95 14.11 97.97
N PRO A 8 -26.10 14.09 97.30
CA PRO A 8 -26.30 13.22 96.15
C PRO A 8 -25.26 13.52 95.08
N THR A 9 -24.71 12.48 94.45
CA THR A 9 -23.75 12.65 93.36
C THR A 9 -24.40 13.43 92.21
N ALA A 10 -23.61 14.12 91.39
CA ALA A 10 -24.14 14.86 90.23
C ALA A 10 -25.00 13.97 89.30
N GLU A 11 -24.70 12.67 89.29
CA GLU A 11 -25.44 11.63 88.58
C GLU A 11 -26.81 11.33 89.21
N GLN A 12 -26.91 11.25 90.54
CA GLN A 12 -28.19 11.13 91.26
C GLN A 12 -29.07 12.38 91.11
N VAL A 13 -28.47 13.57 91.03
CA VAL A 13 -29.21 14.82 90.78
C VAL A 13 -29.74 14.86 89.34
N ARG A 14 -28.95 14.41 88.35
CA ARG A 14 -29.41 14.28 86.95
C ARG A 14 -30.49 13.20 86.79
N ALA A 15 -30.37 12.08 87.50
CA ALA A 15 -31.39 11.02 87.51
C ALA A 15 -32.70 11.50 88.14
N ASN A 16 -32.65 12.27 89.23
CA ASN A 16 -33.83 12.84 89.86
C ASN A 16 -34.47 13.98 89.03
N TYR A 17 -33.66 14.80 88.35
CA TYR A 17 -34.16 15.82 87.43
C TYR A 17 -34.85 15.19 86.20
N ARG A 18 -34.30 14.10 85.67
CA ARG A 18 -34.95 13.29 84.61
C ARG A 18 -36.27 12.68 85.11
N LYS A 19 -36.30 12.06 86.29
CA LYS A 19 -37.54 11.54 86.92
C LYS A 19 -38.63 12.60 87.11
N GLN A 20 -38.28 13.88 87.24
CA GLN A 20 -39.24 14.98 87.34
C GLN A 20 -39.76 15.45 85.97
N LEU A 21 -38.99 15.33 84.89
CA LEU A 21 -39.45 15.61 83.51
C LEU A 21 -40.44 14.55 82.98
N PHE A 22 -40.42 13.32 83.53
CA PHE A 22 -41.23 12.19 83.06
C PHE A 22 -42.50 11.91 83.90
N LYS A 23 -42.93 12.82 84.78
CA LYS A 23 -44.22 12.72 85.50
C LYS A 23 -45.35 13.41 84.71
N GLY A 24 -45.69 12.87 83.56
CA GLY A 24 -46.87 13.22 82.78
C GLY A 24 -47.25 12.02 81.92
N GLY A 25 -48.46 11.51 82.06
CA GLY A 25 -48.96 10.31 81.36
C GLY A 25 -49.23 10.53 79.88
N GLU A 26 -48.17 10.80 79.11
CA GLU A 26 -48.11 10.59 77.66
C GLU A 26 -47.17 9.40 77.43
N THR A 27 -47.58 8.47 76.56
CA THR A 27 -46.74 7.36 76.10
C THR A 27 -45.39 7.89 75.63
N LEU A 28 -44.32 7.59 76.38
CA LEU A 28 -42.94 7.95 76.04
C LEU A 28 -42.49 7.16 74.80
N GLU A 29 -42.74 7.71 73.61
CA GLU A 29 -42.26 7.13 72.36
C GLU A 29 -40.74 7.31 72.25
N PHE A 30 -40.01 6.23 71.94
CA PHE A 30 -38.57 6.34 71.75
C PHE A 30 -38.22 7.04 70.43
N ARG A 31 -37.08 7.72 70.37
CA ARG A 31 -36.59 8.36 69.13
C ARG A 31 -36.37 7.32 68.04
N ALA A 32 -36.58 7.71 66.78
CA ALA A 32 -36.33 6.83 65.64
C ALA A 32 -34.86 6.36 65.57
N PRO A 33 -34.61 5.16 65.04
CA PRO A 33 -33.25 4.73 64.71
C PRO A 33 -32.63 5.67 63.66
N ILE A 34 -31.31 5.86 63.72
CA ILE A 34 -30.56 6.66 62.75
C ILE A 34 -30.02 5.72 61.68
N VAL A 35 -30.37 5.94 60.42
CA VAL A 35 -29.84 5.17 59.28
C VAL A 35 -28.57 5.85 58.79
N VAL A 36 -27.41 5.25 59.10
CA VAL A 36 -26.11 5.90 58.89
C VAL A 36 -25.70 5.91 57.43
N ASP A 37 -26.05 4.85 56.68
CA ASP A 37 -25.71 4.72 55.27
C ASP A 37 -26.71 5.42 54.32
N ALA A 38 -27.77 6.03 54.83
CA ALA A 38 -28.69 6.83 54.02
C ALA A 38 -28.05 8.15 53.57
N ILE A 39 -28.49 8.67 52.41
CA ILE A 39 -28.10 10.00 51.94
C ILE A 39 -28.52 11.04 53.00
N PRO A 40 -27.57 11.82 53.57
CA PRO A 40 -27.89 12.75 54.64
C PRO A 40 -28.95 13.77 54.25
N GLY A 41 -30.03 13.85 55.02
CA GLY A 41 -31.12 14.80 54.81
C GLY A 41 -32.15 14.37 53.76
N ASP A 42 -32.05 13.17 53.20
CA ASP A 42 -33.10 12.62 52.32
C ASP A 42 -34.33 12.22 53.15
N ALA A 43 -35.50 12.72 52.75
CA ALA A 43 -36.75 12.54 53.51
C ALA A 43 -37.26 11.08 53.48
N ASP A 44 -36.89 10.31 52.46
CA ASP A 44 -37.32 8.92 52.29
C ASP A 44 -36.25 7.93 52.81
N GLY A 45 -35.10 8.44 53.26
CA GLY A 45 -33.97 7.62 53.71
C GLY A 45 -33.35 6.81 52.56
N LEU A 46 -33.21 7.45 51.38
CA LEU A 46 -32.60 6.83 50.20
C LEU A 46 -31.17 6.33 50.49
N ILE A 47 -30.92 5.06 50.19
CA ILE A 47 -29.58 4.47 50.30
C ILE A 47 -28.87 4.58 48.95
N PRO A 48 -27.61 5.06 48.90
CA PRO A 48 -26.86 5.12 47.65
C PRO A 48 -26.49 3.71 47.16
N ILE A 49 -26.45 3.52 45.84
CA ILE A 49 -26.15 2.23 45.17
C ILE A 49 -24.84 1.58 45.68
N SER A 50 -23.85 2.40 46.06
CA SER A 50 -22.58 1.90 46.63
C SER A 50 -22.70 1.20 47.99
N LYS A 51 -23.88 1.24 48.64
CA LYS A 51 -24.13 0.70 49.98
C LYS A 51 -25.13 -0.46 50.02
N ILE A 52 -25.91 -0.68 48.97
CA ILE A 52 -27.04 -1.63 49.00
C ILE A 52 -26.65 -3.10 48.78
N ASP A 53 -25.36 -3.37 48.55
CA ASP A 53 -24.80 -4.73 48.42
C ASP A 53 -24.02 -5.17 49.68
N ALA A 54 -24.22 -4.48 50.80
CA ALA A 54 -23.64 -4.80 52.11
C ALA A 54 -24.64 -4.50 53.25
N PRO A 55 -24.45 -5.06 54.46
CA PRO A 55 -25.29 -4.73 55.61
C PRO A 55 -25.29 -3.22 55.92
N LEU A 56 -26.49 -2.63 56.07
CA LEU A 56 -26.65 -1.19 56.32
C LEU A 56 -26.39 -0.86 57.78
N GLN A 57 -25.53 0.12 58.03
CA GLN A 57 -25.25 0.63 59.37
C GLN A 57 -26.41 1.47 59.90
N ILE A 58 -26.84 1.16 61.11
CA ILE A 58 -27.86 1.90 61.85
C ILE A 58 -27.39 2.18 63.28
N LYS A 59 -27.95 3.22 63.88
CA LYS A 59 -27.61 3.68 65.23
C LYS A 59 -28.87 3.77 66.08
N ILE A 60 -28.89 3.06 67.20
CA ILE A 60 -30.04 3.04 68.13
C ILE A 60 -29.81 4.07 69.25
N PRO A 61 -30.64 5.12 69.36
CA PRO A 61 -30.50 6.13 70.41
C PRO A 61 -30.61 5.54 71.82
N GLU A 62 -30.03 6.21 72.81
CA GLU A 62 -30.24 5.85 74.21
C GLU A 62 -31.72 5.98 74.60
N TRP A 63 -32.24 5.00 75.35
CA TRP A 63 -33.57 5.01 75.95
C TRP A 63 -33.51 5.05 77.49
N PRO A 64 -34.57 5.56 78.16
CA PRO A 64 -34.64 5.64 79.63
C PRO A 64 -34.81 4.27 80.31
N ASN A 65 -34.82 4.26 81.65
CA ASN A 65 -35.16 3.10 82.51
C ASN A 65 -34.31 1.83 82.33
N ARG A 66 -33.04 1.98 81.93
CA ARG A 66 -32.07 0.87 81.97
C ARG A 66 -31.84 0.42 83.42
N PRO A 67 -31.57 -0.88 83.67
CA PRO A 67 -31.29 -1.37 85.02
C PRO A 67 -30.17 -0.56 85.69
N ASP A 68 -30.29 -0.34 86.99
CA ASP A 68 -29.23 0.27 87.80
C ASP A 68 -27.99 -0.66 87.82
N PRO A 69 -26.76 -0.11 87.89
CA PRO A 69 -25.53 -0.89 87.84
C PRO A 69 -25.47 -2.03 88.88
N GLY A 70 -25.11 -3.24 88.45
CA GLY A 70 -24.91 -4.41 89.31
C GLY A 70 -26.15 -5.27 89.57
N LEU A 71 -27.28 -4.97 88.93
CA LEU A 71 -28.47 -5.81 88.96
C LEU A 71 -28.41 -6.89 87.86
N PRO A 72 -28.87 -8.14 88.10
CA PRO A 72 -28.83 -9.23 87.12
C PRO A 72 -29.93 -9.12 86.05
N PHE A 73 -30.40 -7.91 85.77
CA PHE A 73 -31.51 -7.64 84.86
C PHE A 73 -31.00 -7.01 83.56
N PHE A 74 -31.72 -7.23 82.47
CA PHE A 74 -31.43 -6.67 81.16
C PHE A 74 -32.72 -6.17 80.50
N ASN A 75 -32.58 -5.18 79.64
CA ASN A 75 -33.63 -4.82 78.70
C ASN A 75 -33.46 -5.70 77.45
N LYS A 76 -34.54 -6.10 76.80
CA LYS A 76 -34.46 -6.82 75.51
C LYS A 76 -34.78 -5.85 74.37
N LEU A 77 -33.82 -5.65 73.47
CA LEU A 77 -33.98 -4.83 72.26
C LEU A 77 -34.43 -5.72 71.11
N TYR A 78 -35.38 -5.24 70.33
CA TYR A 78 -35.83 -5.84 69.08
C TYR A 78 -35.75 -4.82 67.96
N LEU A 79 -35.24 -5.22 66.80
CA LEU A 79 -35.23 -4.41 65.59
C LEU A 79 -36.24 -4.99 64.62
N ASP A 80 -37.19 -4.14 64.23
CA ASP A 80 -38.26 -4.52 63.33
C ASP A 80 -38.18 -3.69 62.04
N TRP A 81 -38.55 -4.30 60.92
CA TRP A 81 -38.74 -3.61 59.65
C TRP A 81 -40.14 -3.88 59.11
N LYS A 82 -40.68 -2.95 58.32
CA LYS A 82 -41.96 -3.11 57.63
C LYS A 82 -41.81 -2.76 56.16
N PRO A 83 -41.75 -3.76 55.25
CA PRO A 83 -41.81 -3.50 53.82
C PRO A 83 -43.17 -2.93 53.43
N ALA A 84 -43.23 -2.17 52.34
CA ALA A 84 -44.49 -1.59 51.84
C ALA A 84 -45.54 -2.66 51.48
N SER A 85 -45.10 -3.87 51.13
CA SER A 85 -45.95 -5.02 50.84
C SER A 85 -46.55 -5.69 52.10
N SER A 86 -46.09 -5.34 53.30
CA SER A 86 -46.57 -5.91 54.56
C SER A 86 -47.40 -4.91 55.36
N SER A 87 -48.51 -5.38 55.94
CA SER A 87 -49.28 -4.61 56.92
C SER A 87 -48.63 -4.61 58.31
N GLU A 88 -47.73 -5.56 58.57
CA GLU A 88 -47.13 -5.81 59.89
C GLU A 88 -45.61 -5.55 59.90
N PHE A 89 -45.10 -5.18 61.08
CA PHE A 89 -43.66 -5.11 61.34
C PHE A 89 -43.10 -6.51 61.62
N LEU A 90 -41.97 -6.82 61.00
CA LEU A 90 -41.27 -8.10 61.09
C LEU A 90 -39.97 -7.91 61.87
N GLU A 91 -39.73 -8.74 62.89
CA GLU A 91 -38.48 -8.75 63.64
C GLU A 91 -37.37 -9.38 62.78
N PHE A 92 -36.19 -8.74 62.75
CA PHE A 92 -35.00 -9.32 62.12
C PHE A 92 -33.82 -9.49 63.07
N HIS A 93 -33.87 -8.87 64.26
CA HIS A 93 -32.81 -8.96 65.25
C HIS A 93 -33.38 -8.75 66.65
N SER A 94 -32.83 -9.47 67.64
CA SER A 94 -33.03 -9.17 69.04
C SER A 94 -31.81 -9.50 69.89
N GLU A 95 -31.63 -8.76 70.97
CA GLU A 95 -30.50 -8.90 71.89
C GLU A 95 -30.85 -8.44 73.30
N ASP A 96 -30.09 -8.95 74.27
CA ASP A 96 -30.17 -8.50 75.66
C ASP A 96 -29.17 -7.36 75.89
N VAL A 97 -29.68 -6.22 76.36
CA VAL A 97 -28.93 -5.00 76.62
C VAL A 97 -28.72 -4.87 78.14
N PRO A 98 -27.46 -4.89 78.62
CA PRO A 98 -27.16 -4.97 80.05
C PRO A 98 -27.43 -3.65 80.78
N ASP A 99 -27.17 -3.65 82.09
CA ASP A 99 -27.35 -2.48 82.95
C ASP A 99 -26.51 -1.26 82.52
N SER A 100 -26.85 -0.11 83.09
CA SER A 100 -26.20 1.17 82.78
C SER A 100 -24.72 1.28 83.21
N GLY A 101 -24.21 0.35 84.03
CA GLY A 101 -22.80 0.27 84.42
C GLY A 101 -21.96 -0.58 83.47
N ALA A 102 -22.51 -1.70 82.98
CA ALA A 102 -21.87 -2.58 82.01
C ALA A 102 -21.88 -2.01 80.58
N LEU A 103 -22.91 -1.22 80.24
CA LEU A 103 -23.00 -0.46 78.99
C LEU A 103 -23.27 1.02 79.33
N PRO A 104 -22.24 1.85 79.57
CA PRO A 104 -22.41 3.25 79.94
C PRO A 104 -23.08 4.11 78.85
N SER A 105 -23.70 5.22 79.24
CA SER A 105 -24.42 6.13 78.32
C SER A 105 -23.55 6.74 77.21
N ASP A 106 -22.24 6.87 77.41
CA ASP A 106 -21.30 7.41 76.41
C ASP A 106 -21.00 6.42 75.26
N GLN A 107 -21.46 5.17 75.38
CA GLN A 107 -21.41 4.16 74.31
C GLN A 107 -22.66 4.17 73.41
N PHE A 108 -23.58 5.12 73.63
CA PHE A 108 -24.73 5.34 72.76
C PHE A 108 -24.48 6.47 71.75
N PRO A 109 -25.14 6.44 70.57
CA PRO A 109 -26.08 5.42 70.12
C PRO A 109 -25.41 4.07 69.79
N LEU A 110 -26.15 2.96 69.94
CA LEU A 110 -25.63 1.62 69.67
C LEU A 110 -25.51 1.38 68.17
N ASP A 111 -24.32 1.00 67.71
CA ASP A 111 -24.07 0.61 66.32
C ASP A 111 -24.64 -0.78 66.05
N ARG A 112 -25.59 -0.87 65.12
CA ARG A 112 -26.21 -2.12 64.66
C ARG A 112 -26.28 -2.14 63.14
N GLN A 113 -26.66 -3.29 62.60
CA GLN A 113 -26.75 -3.48 61.15
C GLN A 113 -28.08 -4.08 60.77
N ILE A 114 -28.62 -3.65 59.64
CA ILE A 114 -29.65 -4.39 58.91
C ILE A 114 -28.91 -5.41 58.03
N PRO A 115 -29.10 -6.72 58.23
CA PRO A 115 -28.46 -7.74 57.40
C PRO A 115 -28.89 -7.59 55.93
N LEU A 116 -27.96 -7.81 55.00
CA LEU A 116 -28.24 -7.74 53.55
C LEU A 116 -29.40 -8.66 53.13
N THR A 117 -29.52 -9.83 53.75
CA THR A 117 -30.61 -10.81 53.48
C THR A 117 -32.02 -10.25 53.69
N ILE A 118 -32.17 -9.12 54.37
CA ILE A 118 -33.47 -8.44 54.55
C ILE A 118 -33.89 -7.67 53.30
N PHE A 119 -32.94 -7.12 52.55
CA PHE A 119 -33.22 -6.17 51.45
C PHE A 119 -32.43 -6.47 50.15
N GLU A 120 -31.74 -7.61 50.06
CA GLU A 120 -30.95 -8.00 48.87
C GLU A 120 -31.80 -8.04 47.58
N SER A 121 -33.06 -8.46 47.69
CA SER A 121 -34.02 -8.54 46.57
C SER A 121 -35.17 -7.54 46.73
N TYR A 122 -34.99 -6.50 47.54
CA TYR A 122 -36.02 -5.49 47.81
C TYR A 122 -35.80 -4.24 46.95
N GLU A 123 -36.89 -3.74 46.38
CA GLU A 123 -36.96 -2.46 45.66
C GLU A 123 -38.11 -1.64 46.28
N GLY A 124 -37.86 -0.38 46.58
CA GLY A 124 -38.83 0.56 47.15
C GLY A 124 -38.55 0.92 48.61
N THR A 125 -39.58 1.42 49.30
CA THR A 125 -39.44 2.00 50.66
C THR A 125 -39.93 1.04 51.73
N PHE A 126 -39.20 0.94 52.85
CA PHE A 126 -39.62 0.23 54.05
C PHE A 126 -39.38 1.08 55.31
N GLN A 127 -40.06 0.75 56.40
CA GLN A 127 -39.95 1.47 57.68
C GLN A 127 -39.11 0.65 58.66
N LEU A 128 -38.12 1.27 59.30
CA LEU A 128 -37.32 0.70 60.37
C LEU A 128 -37.79 1.25 61.71
N ARG A 129 -37.91 0.39 62.73
CA ARG A 129 -38.09 0.81 64.13
C ARG A 129 -37.35 -0.13 65.06
N TYR A 130 -37.27 0.26 66.33
CA TYR A 130 -36.94 -0.67 67.41
C TYR A 130 -38.00 -0.65 68.49
N ARG A 131 -38.04 -1.71 69.27
CA ARG A 131 -38.87 -1.80 70.47
C ARG A 131 -38.05 -2.39 71.61
N VAL A 132 -38.32 -1.94 72.83
CA VAL A 132 -37.60 -2.40 74.02
C VAL A 132 -38.60 -3.01 74.99
N LYS A 133 -38.31 -4.23 75.44
CA LYS A 133 -38.92 -4.81 76.61
C LYS A 133 -38.08 -4.46 77.83
N GLU A 134 -38.60 -3.59 78.68
CA GLU A 134 -37.92 -3.16 79.89
C GLU A 134 -37.89 -4.29 80.93
N TRP A 135 -36.80 -4.37 81.71
CA TRP A 135 -36.60 -5.42 82.71
C TRP A 135 -37.70 -5.53 83.78
N ASN A 136 -38.41 -4.44 84.02
CA ASN A 136 -39.45 -4.30 85.04
C ASN A 136 -40.88 -4.28 84.47
N SER A 137 -41.05 -4.52 83.16
CA SER A 137 -42.35 -4.50 82.51
C SER A 137 -42.57 -5.72 81.61
N SER A 138 -43.81 -6.17 81.53
CA SER A 138 -44.23 -7.15 80.53
C SER A 138 -44.59 -6.51 79.18
N THR A 139 -44.71 -5.18 79.11
CA THR A 139 -45.04 -4.43 77.90
C THR A 139 -43.78 -3.97 77.17
N GLU A 140 -43.90 -3.89 75.85
CA GLU A 140 -42.84 -3.37 74.98
C GLU A 140 -43.15 -1.93 74.59
N THR A 141 -42.13 -1.07 74.63
CA THR A 141 -42.24 0.33 74.22
C THR A 141 -41.65 0.50 72.83
N LEU A 142 -42.40 1.15 71.92
CA LEU A 142 -42.04 1.34 70.52
C LEU A 142 -41.26 2.64 70.29
N SER A 143 -40.34 2.63 69.32
CA SER A 143 -39.76 3.85 68.76
C SER A 143 -40.61 4.45 67.64
N PHE A 144 -40.34 5.72 67.30
CA PHE A 144 -40.67 6.27 65.98
C PHE A 144 -40.02 5.45 64.88
N THR A 145 -40.60 5.52 63.68
CA THR A 145 -40.07 4.84 62.49
C THR A 145 -39.10 5.75 61.73
N ALA A 146 -38.12 5.15 61.07
CA ALA A 146 -37.27 5.79 60.07
C ALA A 146 -37.55 5.16 58.71
N PRO A 147 -37.79 5.95 57.65
CA PRO A 147 -37.92 5.41 56.30
C PRO A 147 -36.54 4.99 55.76
N ILE A 148 -36.53 3.95 54.93
CA ILE A 148 -35.38 3.51 54.15
C ILE A 148 -35.87 3.18 52.74
N THR A 149 -35.27 3.78 51.72
CA THR A 149 -35.56 3.48 50.31
C THR A 149 -34.38 2.77 49.67
N ILE A 150 -34.65 1.60 49.10
CA ILE A 150 -33.72 0.86 48.25
C ILE A 150 -34.15 1.07 46.80
N ASP A 151 -33.22 1.57 45.99
CA ASP A 151 -33.42 1.83 44.58
C ASP A 151 -32.25 1.19 43.81
N ARG A 152 -32.57 0.18 43.00
CA ARG A 152 -31.62 -0.57 42.18
C ARG A 152 -31.77 -0.24 40.70
N THR A 153 -32.71 0.64 40.35
CA THR A 153 -33.15 0.83 38.96
C THR A 153 -32.76 2.21 38.48
N GLY A 154 -31.75 2.28 37.60
CA GLY A 154 -31.35 3.54 37.00
C GLY A 154 -32.41 4.18 36.10
N PRO A 155 -32.24 5.47 35.78
CA PRO A 155 -33.22 6.21 34.99
C PRO A 155 -33.57 5.48 33.68
N ILE A 156 -34.86 5.51 33.32
CA ILE A 156 -35.43 4.98 32.07
C ILE A 156 -35.49 3.44 32.00
N ARG A 157 -34.82 2.70 32.88
CA ARG A 157 -34.81 1.23 32.81
C ARG A 157 -36.21 0.62 32.99
N PRO A 158 -36.52 -0.48 32.26
CA PRO A 158 -35.63 -1.29 31.41
C PRO A 158 -35.44 -0.76 29.97
N ASP A 159 -35.99 0.41 29.63
CA ASP A 159 -35.81 1.02 28.31
C ASP A 159 -34.43 1.69 28.17
N VAL A 160 -34.05 2.02 26.93
CA VAL A 160 -32.79 2.67 26.60
C VAL A 160 -33.05 4.17 26.31
N PRO A 161 -32.20 5.09 26.80
CA PRO A 161 -32.34 6.51 26.48
C PRO A 161 -32.24 6.80 24.98
N GLU A 162 -32.88 7.88 24.53
CA GLU A 162 -32.70 8.38 23.16
C GLU A 162 -31.29 8.95 22.94
N ARG A 163 -30.85 9.04 21.67
CA ARG A 163 -29.53 9.55 21.31
C ARG A 163 -29.40 11.04 21.65
N ILE A 164 -28.23 11.45 22.11
CA ILE A 164 -27.92 12.88 22.34
C ILE A 164 -28.04 13.68 21.04
N ILE A 165 -28.58 14.89 21.11
CA ILE A 165 -28.75 15.77 19.95
C ILE A 165 -27.54 16.72 19.88
N ILE A 166 -26.93 16.87 18.70
CA ILE A 166 -25.77 17.74 18.48
C ILE A 166 -26.21 19.03 17.76
N LEU A 167 -25.81 20.18 18.29
CA LEU A 167 -26.14 21.52 17.78
C LEU A 167 -24.85 22.37 17.63
N PRO A 168 -24.61 23.00 16.47
CA PRO A 168 -25.41 23.03 15.24
C PRO A 168 -25.33 21.72 14.42
N GLN A 169 -26.08 21.63 13.31
CA GLN A 169 -25.96 20.52 12.37
C GLN A 169 -24.55 20.42 11.80
N GLN A 170 -24.08 19.18 11.63
CA GLN A 170 -22.75 18.82 11.16
C GLN A 170 -22.47 19.33 9.73
N PRO A 171 -21.19 19.52 9.32
CA PRO A 171 -19.97 19.22 10.06
C PRO A 171 -19.63 20.24 11.15
N ILE A 172 -18.86 19.82 12.15
CA ILE A 172 -18.26 20.73 13.12
C ILE A 172 -16.95 21.27 12.54
N THR A 173 -16.92 22.57 12.25
CA THR A 173 -15.75 23.27 11.70
C THR A 173 -15.08 24.17 12.75
N THR A 174 -13.85 24.60 12.49
CA THR A 174 -13.19 25.58 13.37
C THR A 174 -13.98 26.88 13.49
N ALA A 175 -14.65 27.34 12.42
CA ALA A 175 -15.49 28.52 12.46
C ALA A 175 -16.68 28.38 13.43
N ILE A 176 -17.33 27.21 13.45
CA ILE A 176 -18.41 26.88 14.40
C ILE A 176 -17.86 26.85 15.83
N LEU A 177 -16.73 26.15 16.04
CA LEU A 177 -16.11 26.06 17.37
C LEU A 177 -15.68 27.41 17.92
N ASP A 178 -15.17 28.32 17.08
CA ASP A 178 -14.80 29.69 17.45
C ASP A 178 -16.01 30.57 17.75
N GLN A 179 -17.08 30.44 16.97
CA GLN A 179 -18.31 31.20 17.16
C GLN A 179 -19.04 30.80 18.45
N ASP A 180 -19.16 29.50 18.71
CA ASP A 180 -19.99 28.96 19.80
C ASP A 180 -19.20 28.60 21.06
N GLY A 181 -17.86 28.65 21.01
CA GLY A 181 -16.97 28.26 22.11
C GLY A 181 -16.90 26.75 22.37
N GLY A 182 -17.49 25.93 21.50
CA GLY A 182 -17.60 24.48 21.67
C GLY A 182 -18.74 23.90 20.83
N VAL A 183 -19.23 22.73 21.23
CA VAL A 183 -20.39 22.06 20.60
C VAL A 183 -21.49 21.91 21.63
N ARG A 184 -22.68 22.42 21.33
CA ARG A 184 -23.84 22.26 22.22
C ARG A 184 -24.44 20.89 22.00
N CYS A 185 -24.66 20.17 23.10
CA CYS A 185 -25.33 18.88 23.07
C CYS A 185 -26.59 18.96 23.92
N GLU A 186 -27.69 18.43 23.42
CA GLU A 186 -28.97 18.39 24.12
C GLU A 186 -29.34 16.96 24.45
N ILE A 187 -29.62 16.70 25.73
CA ILE A 187 -30.16 15.44 26.19
C ILE A 187 -31.67 15.43 25.87
N PRO A 188 -32.17 14.45 25.10
CA PRO A 188 -33.61 14.30 24.86
C PRO A 188 -34.39 14.24 26.17
N ASP A 189 -35.65 14.64 26.13
CA ASP A 189 -36.48 14.55 27.32
C ASP A 189 -36.81 13.10 27.67
N PHE A 190 -36.98 12.81 28.96
CA PHE A 190 -37.22 11.46 29.49
C PHE A 190 -38.11 11.50 30.73
N THR A 191 -38.64 10.36 31.16
CA THR A 191 -39.47 10.29 32.38
C THR A 191 -38.60 9.89 33.57
N GLU A 192 -38.59 10.72 34.62
CA GLU A 192 -37.90 10.47 35.90
C GLU A 192 -38.57 11.33 36.98
N ASP A 193 -38.97 10.72 38.09
CA ASP A 193 -39.74 11.39 39.17
C ASP A 193 -38.89 12.43 39.90
N LYS A 194 -37.60 12.16 40.07
CA LYS A 194 -36.63 13.01 40.77
C LYS A 194 -35.61 13.62 39.81
N LYS A 195 -36.07 14.07 38.63
CA LYS A 195 -35.21 14.55 37.52
C LYS A 195 -34.27 15.69 37.94
N GLU A 196 -34.66 16.52 38.90
CA GLU A 196 -33.85 17.62 39.44
C GLU A 196 -32.59 17.16 40.19
N PHE A 197 -32.48 15.87 40.52
CA PHE A 197 -31.29 15.27 41.12
C PHE A 197 -30.46 14.43 40.14
N VAL A 198 -30.93 14.28 38.90
CA VAL A 198 -30.22 13.49 37.89
C VAL A 198 -28.91 14.17 37.52
N THR A 199 -27.83 13.39 37.55
CA THR A 199 -26.53 13.77 37.02
C THR A 199 -26.37 13.19 35.62
N VAL A 200 -25.75 13.93 34.72
CA VAL A 200 -25.42 13.47 33.37
C VAL A 200 -23.90 13.44 33.19
N ALA A 201 -23.42 12.36 32.60
CA ALA A 201 -22.05 12.21 32.14
C ALA A 201 -22.06 12.13 30.61
N VAL A 202 -21.31 12.99 29.92
CA VAL A 202 -21.20 12.99 28.46
C VAL A 202 -19.75 12.72 28.08
N ALA A 203 -19.52 11.75 27.20
CA ALA A 203 -18.21 11.50 26.60
C ALA A 203 -18.19 11.94 25.14
N TRP A 204 -17.02 12.44 24.74
CA TRP A 204 -16.72 12.84 23.37
C TRP A 204 -15.43 12.14 22.95
N LEU A 205 -15.54 11.23 21.99
CA LEU A 205 -14.51 10.24 21.69
C LEU A 205 -14.08 10.29 20.23
N ASP A 206 -12.88 9.78 19.94
CA ASP A 206 -12.42 9.50 18.58
C ASP A 206 -12.52 8.02 18.17
N LYS A 207 -13.20 7.23 19.00
CA LYS A 207 -13.47 5.80 18.79
C LYS A 207 -14.91 5.47 19.23
N PRO A 208 -15.51 4.40 18.68
CA PRO A 208 -16.82 3.94 19.15
C PRO A 208 -16.82 3.68 20.66
N PRO A 209 -17.81 4.20 21.42
CA PRO A 209 -17.88 4.00 22.87
C PRO A 209 -18.18 2.54 23.22
N THR A 210 -17.64 2.10 24.36
CA THR A 210 -18.02 0.86 25.03
C THR A 210 -19.00 1.14 26.16
N SER A 211 -19.60 0.10 26.74
CA SER A 211 -20.49 0.22 27.91
C SER A 211 -19.78 0.76 29.16
N ASP A 212 -18.45 0.72 29.17
CA ASP A 212 -17.61 1.23 30.24
C ASP A 212 -17.05 2.59 29.82
N MET A 213 -17.07 3.54 30.75
CA MET A 213 -16.63 4.91 30.47
C MET A 213 -15.44 5.24 31.36
N ASP A 214 -14.32 5.64 30.75
CA ASP A 214 -13.19 6.19 31.50
C ASP A 214 -13.56 7.62 31.94
N PRO A 215 -13.42 7.98 33.23
CA PRO A 215 -13.61 9.36 33.67
C PRO A 215 -12.75 10.39 32.91
N ALA A 216 -11.60 9.99 32.35
CA ALA A 216 -10.76 10.84 31.53
C ALA A 216 -11.38 11.21 30.17
N ASP A 217 -12.33 10.42 29.69
CA ASP A 217 -13.03 10.61 28.41
C ASP A 217 -14.27 11.51 28.52
N LEU A 218 -14.61 11.95 29.74
CA LEU A 218 -15.75 12.80 30.00
C LEU A 218 -15.53 14.22 29.51
N ALA A 219 -16.41 14.66 28.61
CA ALA A 219 -16.55 16.04 28.21
C ALA A 219 -17.39 16.87 29.18
N TYR A 220 -18.30 16.23 29.92
CA TYR A 220 -19.12 16.85 30.95
C TYR A 220 -19.50 15.84 32.02
N LEU A 221 -19.48 16.25 33.29
CA LEU A 221 -20.05 15.52 34.41
C LEU A 221 -20.67 16.52 35.38
N GLY A 222 -21.97 16.40 35.64
CA GLY A 222 -22.66 17.28 36.59
C GLY A 222 -24.17 17.11 36.56
N LEU A 223 -24.88 17.85 37.42
CA LEU A 223 -26.33 17.88 37.41
C LEU A 223 -26.87 18.21 36.01
N LEU A 224 -27.95 17.53 35.63
CA LEU A 224 -28.66 17.79 34.39
C LEU A 224 -29.22 19.22 34.44
N PRO A 225 -28.78 20.13 33.53
CA PRO A 225 -29.33 21.48 33.48
C PRO A 225 -30.83 21.45 33.17
N PRO A 226 -31.65 22.38 33.68
CA PRO A 226 -33.07 22.46 33.33
C PRO A 226 -33.34 22.62 31.83
N THR A 227 -32.39 23.18 31.08
CA THR A 227 -32.43 23.29 29.61
C THR A 227 -32.11 21.98 28.90
N ARG A 228 -31.56 20.98 29.62
CA ARG A 228 -30.96 19.75 29.09
C ARG A 228 -29.82 19.96 28.09
N GLN A 229 -29.31 21.19 28.01
CA GLN A 229 -28.24 21.57 27.10
C GLN A 229 -26.93 21.68 27.87
N ILE A 230 -25.93 20.96 27.38
CA ILE A 230 -24.55 21.01 27.86
C ILE A 230 -23.65 21.55 26.74
N LEU A 231 -22.57 22.23 27.11
CA LEU A 231 -21.56 22.68 26.16
C LEU A 231 -20.34 21.79 26.29
N VAL A 232 -19.99 21.07 25.22
CA VAL A 232 -18.71 20.38 25.10
C VAL A 232 -17.66 21.40 24.68
N PRO A 233 -16.63 21.67 25.50
CA PRO A 233 -15.63 22.70 25.22
C PRO A 233 -14.87 22.48 23.92
N LYS A 234 -14.54 23.59 23.23
CA LYS A 234 -13.78 23.58 21.98
C LYS A 234 -12.46 22.79 22.05
N ASP A 235 -11.73 22.88 23.17
CA ASP A 235 -10.42 22.25 23.30
C ASP A 235 -10.50 20.72 23.25
N ILE A 236 -11.59 20.13 23.74
CA ILE A 236 -11.84 18.69 23.67
C ILE A 236 -11.97 18.26 22.21
N VAL A 237 -12.82 18.94 21.44
CA VAL A 237 -13.04 18.62 20.02
C VAL A 237 -11.77 18.87 19.19
N THR A 238 -11.08 19.98 19.46
CA THR A 238 -9.86 20.35 18.73
C THR A 238 -8.73 19.36 18.97
N ARG A 239 -8.57 18.85 20.21
CA ARG A 239 -7.54 17.88 20.57
C ARG A 239 -7.66 16.56 19.83
N LEU A 240 -8.88 16.14 19.50
CA LEU A 240 -9.13 14.89 18.78
C LEU A 240 -8.89 14.99 17.26
N GLY A 241 -8.91 16.21 16.71
CA GLY A 241 -8.54 16.50 15.32
C GLY A 241 -9.69 16.40 14.31
N SER A 242 -9.35 16.49 13.02
CA SER A 242 -10.30 16.33 11.91
C SER A 242 -10.51 14.85 11.59
N LYS A 243 -11.60 14.26 12.09
CA LYS A 243 -11.96 12.85 11.91
C LYS A 243 -13.43 12.63 12.30
N LEU A 244 -13.89 11.38 12.24
CA LEU A 244 -15.18 11.00 12.78
C LEU A 244 -15.09 10.91 14.31
N HIS A 245 -15.92 11.65 15.02
CA HIS A 245 -16.05 11.59 16.48
C HIS A 245 -17.33 10.86 16.89
N TYR A 246 -17.38 10.42 18.14
CA TYR A 246 -18.53 9.75 18.72
C TYR A 246 -18.95 10.43 20.02
N VAL A 247 -20.26 10.64 20.20
CA VAL A 247 -20.82 11.27 21.39
C VAL A 247 -21.87 10.37 22.02
N VAL A 248 -21.77 10.18 23.33
CA VAL A 248 -22.68 9.37 24.12
C VAL A 248 -22.86 9.99 25.51
N TYR A 249 -23.94 9.64 26.20
CA TYR A 249 -24.17 10.06 27.58
C TYR A 249 -24.72 8.95 28.45
N PHE A 250 -24.60 9.14 29.77
CA PHE A 250 -25.26 8.33 30.79
C PHE A 250 -25.98 9.24 31.78
N LEU A 251 -27.14 8.79 32.25
CA LEU A 251 -27.88 9.41 33.34
C LEU A 251 -27.64 8.63 34.63
N PHE A 252 -27.51 9.36 35.73
CA PHE A 252 -27.40 8.82 37.07
C PHE A 252 -28.50 9.42 37.93
N ASP A 253 -29.32 8.58 38.55
CA ASP A 253 -30.33 9.05 39.50
C ASP A 253 -29.68 9.56 40.81
N LYS A 254 -30.52 9.92 41.77
CA LYS A 254 -30.08 10.41 43.08
C LYS A 254 -29.36 9.33 43.92
N ALA A 255 -29.70 8.06 43.74
CA ALA A 255 -29.05 6.93 44.41
C ALA A 255 -27.70 6.59 43.78
N GLY A 256 -27.45 7.04 42.55
CA GLY A 256 -26.27 6.78 41.74
C GLY A 256 -26.45 5.62 40.74
N ASN A 257 -27.65 5.09 40.54
CA ASN A 257 -27.87 4.06 39.53
C ASN A 257 -27.75 4.66 38.13
N ARG A 258 -27.07 3.93 37.24
CA ARG A 258 -26.82 4.36 35.87
C ARG A 258 -27.92 3.90 34.92
N SER A 259 -28.28 4.74 33.95
CA SER A 259 -29.05 4.35 32.78
C SER A 259 -28.28 3.37 31.87
N ASP A 260 -28.99 2.74 30.93
CA ASP A 260 -28.35 2.05 29.82
C ASP A 260 -27.68 3.04 28.85
N MET A 261 -26.76 2.52 28.04
CA MET A 261 -26.04 3.30 27.03
C MET A 261 -26.96 3.57 25.83
N PRO A 262 -27.23 4.84 25.46
CA PRO A 262 -27.92 5.14 24.21
C PRO A 262 -27.02 4.80 23.02
N PHE A 263 -27.60 4.66 21.83
CA PHE A 263 -26.81 4.55 20.61
C PHE A 263 -25.96 5.82 20.43
N PRO A 264 -24.66 5.70 20.12
CA PRO A 264 -23.79 6.86 19.94
C PRO A 264 -24.18 7.68 18.70
N VAL A 265 -23.87 8.97 18.76
CA VAL A 265 -23.96 9.86 17.60
C VAL A 265 -22.60 10.03 16.97
N GLU A 266 -22.51 9.75 15.67
CA GLU A 266 -21.34 10.04 14.85
C GLU A 266 -21.32 11.52 14.48
N VAL A 267 -20.18 12.17 14.66
CA VAL A 267 -19.98 13.60 14.41
C VAL A 267 -18.83 13.83 13.44
N VAL A 268 -19.14 14.36 12.27
CA VAL A 268 -18.14 14.77 11.27
C VAL A 268 -17.44 16.04 11.74
N VAL A 269 -16.13 15.97 11.98
CA VAL A 269 -15.31 17.11 12.40
C VAL A 269 -14.25 17.44 11.34
N ALA A 270 -14.23 18.70 10.91
CA ALA A 270 -13.35 19.22 9.88
C ALA A 270 -12.74 20.57 10.31
N LEU A 271 -11.57 20.53 10.93
CA LEU A 271 -10.91 21.68 11.55
C LEU A 271 -10.08 22.50 10.54
N GLY A 272 -9.75 23.73 10.88
CA GLY A 272 -9.06 24.69 10.01
C GLY A 272 -9.95 25.26 8.90
N ASN A 273 -9.34 25.98 7.96
CA ASN A 273 -10.03 26.52 6.80
C ASN A 273 -10.22 25.41 5.77
N LEU A 274 -11.46 25.06 5.42
CA LEU A 274 -11.74 23.97 4.48
C LEU A 274 -11.09 24.22 3.10
N PRO A 275 -10.76 23.14 2.35
CA PRO A 275 -10.29 23.24 0.97
C PRO A 275 -11.21 24.11 0.10
N THR A 276 -10.63 24.99 -0.69
CA THR A 276 -11.36 25.87 -1.63
C THR A 276 -10.56 26.08 -2.91
N ASN A 277 -11.18 26.61 -3.96
CA ASN A 277 -10.53 26.85 -5.26
C ASN A 277 -9.91 25.58 -5.88
N LEU A 278 -10.58 24.43 -5.69
CA LEU A 278 -10.21 23.17 -6.35
C LEU A 278 -10.21 23.35 -7.87
N ARG A 279 -9.35 22.60 -8.55
CA ARG A 279 -9.20 22.62 -10.02
C ARG A 279 -9.84 21.38 -10.62
N ALA A 280 -10.24 21.43 -11.89
CA ALA A 280 -10.64 20.21 -12.58
C ALA A 280 -9.44 19.24 -12.61
N PRO A 281 -9.66 17.93 -12.47
CA PRO A 281 -8.60 16.96 -12.68
C PRO A 281 -8.08 17.03 -14.12
N SER A 282 -6.86 16.54 -14.34
CA SER A 282 -6.34 16.28 -15.69
C SER A 282 -5.72 14.90 -15.76
N VAL A 283 -5.77 14.26 -16.93
CA VAL A 283 -5.16 12.95 -17.18
C VAL A 283 -4.17 13.12 -18.33
N PRO A 284 -2.86 13.32 -18.05
CA PRO A 284 -1.88 13.65 -19.09
C PRO A 284 -1.76 12.63 -20.22
N LEU A 285 -1.96 11.34 -19.93
CA LEU A 285 -1.95 10.29 -20.97
C LEU A 285 -3.11 10.43 -21.95
N ALA A 286 -4.22 11.10 -21.58
CA ALA A 286 -5.36 11.35 -22.45
C ALA A 286 -5.24 12.67 -23.24
N ALA A 287 -4.06 13.29 -23.31
CA ALA A 287 -3.89 14.62 -23.90
C ALA A 287 -4.16 14.66 -25.42
N ASP A 288 -4.04 13.52 -26.10
CA ASP A 288 -4.43 13.33 -27.50
C ASP A 288 -5.91 12.93 -27.65
N ASN A 289 -6.68 12.98 -26.55
CA ASN A 289 -8.09 12.61 -26.39
C ASN A 289 -8.38 11.11 -26.39
N LEU A 290 -7.39 10.25 -26.14
CA LEU A 290 -7.58 8.82 -25.99
C LEU A 290 -6.58 8.24 -24.97
N ILE A 291 -7.00 7.25 -24.19
CA ILE A 291 -6.07 6.33 -23.54
C ILE A 291 -6.20 5.02 -24.29
N ASP A 292 -5.16 4.69 -25.06
CA ASP A 292 -5.11 3.46 -25.81
C ASP A 292 -4.47 2.31 -25.01
N TRP A 293 -4.36 1.13 -25.64
CA TRP A 293 -3.77 -0.05 -25.01
C TRP A 293 -2.30 0.14 -24.63
N VAL A 294 -1.54 0.93 -25.39
CA VAL A 294 -0.13 1.18 -25.10
C VAL A 294 0.00 2.21 -23.98
N ASP A 295 -0.85 3.24 -23.96
CA ASP A 295 -0.91 4.23 -22.88
C ASP A 295 -1.20 3.58 -21.53
N ALA A 296 -2.13 2.62 -21.51
CA ALA A 296 -2.45 1.86 -20.30
C ALA A 296 -1.25 1.04 -19.76
N GLY A 297 -0.24 0.77 -20.60
CA GLY A 297 1.04 0.17 -20.23
C GLY A 297 1.93 1.08 -19.38
N PHE A 298 1.64 2.38 -19.36
CA PHE A 298 2.31 3.35 -18.50
C PHE A 298 1.48 3.64 -17.25
N PRO A 299 2.10 4.13 -16.16
CA PRO A 299 1.37 4.56 -14.98
C PRO A 299 0.40 5.71 -15.31
N THR A 300 -0.87 5.38 -15.49
CA THR A 300 -1.93 6.36 -15.70
C THR A 300 -2.11 7.17 -14.43
N LYS A 301 -2.08 8.50 -14.56
CA LYS A 301 -2.13 9.43 -13.43
C LYS A 301 -3.26 10.43 -13.60
N VAL A 302 -3.98 10.67 -12.52
CA VAL A 302 -4.85 11.84 -12.38
C VAL A 302 -4.02 12.92 -11.69
N GLU A 303 -3.95 14.07 -12.33
CA GLU A 303 -3.29 15.26 -11.81
C GLU A 303 -4.28 16.22 -11.16
N ILE A 304 -3.95 16.68 -9.97
CA ILE A 304 -4.73 17.67 -9.23
C ILE A 304 -3.85 18.91 -9.00
N GLY A 305 -4.25 20.03 -9.60
CA GLY A 305 -3.56 21.31 -9.43
C GLY A 305 -3.67 21.87 -8.01
N GLU A 306 -2.76 22.79 -7.66
CA GLU A 306 -2.78 23.44 -6.35
C GLU A 306 -4.10 24.20 -6.12
N TYR A 307 -4.65 24.02 -4.92
CA TYR A 307 -5.88 24.65 -4.44
C TYR A 307 -5.60 25.36 -3.10
N THR A 308 -6.58 26.05 -2.54
CA THR A 308 -6.39 26.87 -1.33
C THR A 308 -6.75 26.10 -0.06
N ASN A 309 -6.01 26.36 1.02
CA ASN A 309 -6.16 25.73 2.34
C ASN A 309 -6.01 24.20 2.34
N TRP A 310 -5.17 23.63 1.47
CA TRP A 310 -4.82 22.22 1.57
C TRP A 310 -4.08 21.93 2.88
N ASP A 311 -4.28 20.74 3.43
CA ASP A 311 -3.50 20.17 4.53
C ASP A 311 -2.87 18.84 4.06
N ALA A 312 -1.66 18.52 4.52
CA ALA A 312 -0.98 17.29 4.14
C ALA A 312 -1.75 16.02 4.57
N TYR A 313 -2.60 16.12 5.59
CA TYR A 313 -3.46 15.05 6.07
C TYR A 313 -4.85 15.02 5.42
N ASP A 314 -5.19 15.98 4.54
CA ASP A 314 -6.43 15.88 3.77
C ASP A 314 -6.38 14.62 2.89
N GLY A 315 -7.47 13.85 2.88
CA GLY A 315 -7.65 12.70 2.01
C GLY A 315 -8.01 13.11 0.59
N ILE A 316 -7.61 12.32 -0.40
CA ILE A 316 -8.03 12.45 -1.79
C ILE A 316 -8.69 11.14 -2.18
N VAL A 317 -9.89 11.24 -2.73
CA VAL A 317 -10.59 10.11 -3.32
C VAL A 317 -10.89 10.44 -4.77
N ILE A 318 -10.25 9.69 -5.67
CA ILE A 318 -10.49 9.78 -7.11
C ILE A 318 -11.62 8.82 -7.48
N ARG A 319 -12.50 9.27 -8.35
CA ARG A 319 -13.46 8.44 -9.06
C ARG A 319 -12.99 8.29 -10.50
N TRP A 320 -12.88 7.05 -10.96
CA TRP A 320 -12.55 6.70 -12.35
C TRP A 320 -13.66 5.81 -12.87
N GLY A 321 -14.44 6.30 -13.82
CA GLY A 321 -15.68 5.67 -14.23
C GLY A 321 -16.72 5.67 -13.10
N THR A 322 -17.19 4.48 -12.73
CA THR A 322 -18.27 4.30 -11.76
C THR A 322 -17.78 4.04 -10.34
N THR A 323 -16.54 3.57 -10.17
CA THR A 323 -15.97 3.25 -8.85
C THR A 323 -14.90 4.25 -8.39
N LYS A 324 -14.59 4.17 -7.09
CA LYS A 324 -13.64 5.06 -6.40
C LYS A 324 -12.34 4.30 -6.09
N LEU A 325 -11.21 4.99 -6.24
CA LEU A 325 -9.94 4.53 -5.70
C LEU A 325 -9.92 4.65 -4.18
N ALA A 326 -8.99 3.94 -3.54
CA ALA A 326 -8.75 4.07 -2.11
C ALA A 326 -8.30 5.51 -1.77
N GLU A 327 -8.74 6.00 -0.61
CA GLU A 327 -8.32 7.29 -0.09
C GLU A 327 -6.80 7.34 0.08
N THR A 328 -6.21 8.46 -0.34
CA THR A 328 -4.77 8.70 -0.20
C THR A 328 -4.51 10.13 0.27
N PRO A 329 -3.57 10.39 1.21
CA PRO A 329 -3.40 11.73 1.74
C PRO A 329 -2.65 12.64 0.76
N VAL A 330 -3.00 13.93 0.73
CA VAL A 330 -2.34 14.98 -0.06
C VAL A 330 -0.82 14.94 0.13
N GLY A 331 -0.35 14.79 1.37
CA GLY A 331 1.06 14.79 1.73
C GLY A 331 1.88 13.69 1.04
N SER A 332 1.26 12.58 0.65
CA SER A 332 1.93 11.49 -0.07
C SER A 332 2.21 11.80 -1.55
N HIS A 333 1.57 12.83 -2.10
CA HIS A 333 1.64 13.17 -3.53
C HIS A 333 2.25 14.55 -3.80
N LEU A 334 2.73 15.23 -2.76
CA LEU A 334 3.44 16.51 -2.91
C LEU A 334 4.78 16.32 -3.66
N PRO A 335 5.25 17.34 -4.41
CA PRO A 335 4.67 18.68 -4.60
C PRO A 335 3.50 18.71 -5.61
N PHE A 336 2.81 19.86 -5.71
CA PHE A 336 1.80 20.08 -6.75
C PHE A 336 2.43 20.21 -8.17
N PRO A 337 1.71 19.80 -9.24
CA PRO A 337 0.41 19.11 -9.21
C PRO A 337 0.54 17.71 -8.60
N LEU A 338 -0.43 17.32 -7.78
CA LEU A 338 -0.44 16.00 -7.16
C LEU A 338 -0.62 14.96 -8.27
N GLN A 339 0.19 13.90 -8.25
CA GLN A 339 0.17 12.85 -9.27
C GLN A 339 -0.28 11.53 -8.67
N ILE A 340 -1.58 11.24 -8.76
CA ILE A 340 -2.15 10.03 -8.18
C ILE A 340 -2.32 8.97 -9.26
N THR A 341 -1.65 7.83 -9.09
CA THR A 341 -1.72 6.70 -10.03
C THR A 341 -3.07 5.99 -9.94
N VAL A 342 -3.69 5.76 -11.10
CA VAL A 342 -4.83 4.86 -11.27
C VAL A 342 -4.27 3.48 -11.61
N PRO A 343 -4.44 2.45 -10.76
CA PRO A 343 -3.91 1.12 -11.04
C PRO A 343 -4.51 0.53 -12.32
N TRP A 344 -3.71 -0.17 -13.12
CA TRP A 344 -4.17 -0.86 -14.33
C TRP A 344 -5.40 -1.74 -14.06
N THR A 345 -5.40 -2.49 -12.95
CA THR A 345 -6.53 -3.34 -12.59
C THR A 345 -7.84 -2.56 -12.46
N HIS A 346 -7.79 -1.32 -11.96
CA HIS A 346 -8.97 -0.48 -11.83
C HIS A 346 -9.45 0.04 -13.20
N ILE A 347 -8.53 0.48 -14.07
CA ILE A 347 -8.87 0.91 -15.43
C ILE A 347 -9.49 -0.24 -16.23
N ARG A 348 -8.88 -1.43 -16.14
CA ARG A 348 -9.36 -2.66 -16.80
C ARG A 348 -10.75 -3.07 -16.30
N ASP A 349 -10.98 -3.04 -14.99
CA ASP A 349 -12.24 -3.50 -14.41
C ASP A 349 -13.40 -2.51 -14.68
N GLU A 350 -13.11 -1.24 -14.96
CA GLU A 350 -14.08 -0.22 -15.40
C GLU A 350 -14.38 -0.25 -16.90
N TYR A 351 -13.51 -0.87 -17.71
CA TYR A 351 -13.68 -0.94 -19.16
C TYR A 351 -14.49 -2.18 -19.57
N ASP A 352 -15.56 -2.00 -20.36
CA ASP A 352 -16.37 -3.10 -20.87
C ASP A 352 -15.76 -3.70 -22.14
N PHE A 353 -15.00 -4.79 -22.02
CA PHE A 353 -14.41 -5.47 -23.18
C PHE A 353 -15.42 -6.02 -24.21
N ASN A 354 -16.71 -6.09 -23.86
CA ASN A 354 -17.78 -6.50 -24.78
C ASN A 354 -18.58 -5.32 -25.36
N GLY A 355 -18.27 -4.09 -24.91
CA GLY A 355 -18.93 -2.87 -25.32
C GLY A 355 -18.41 -2.32 -26.66
N THR A 356 -18.58 -1.02 -26.86
CA THR A 356 -17.90 -0.31 -27.95
C THR A 356 -16.41 -0.16 -27.61
N ASN A 357 -15.54 -0.14 -28.62
CA ASN A 357 -14.09 0.03 -28.41
C ASN A 357 -13.77 1.33 -27.65
N VAL A 358 -14.10 2.48 -28.23
CA VAL A 358 -13.96 3.75 -27.51
C VAL A 358 -15.11 3.90 -26.50
N GLN A 359 -14.74 4.09 -25.23
CA GLN A 359 -15.67 4.29 -24.12
C GLN A 359 -15.33 5.59 -23.40
N VAL A 360 -16.36 6.34 -23.01
CA VAL A 360 -16.19 7.56 -22.21
C VAL A 360 -16.14 7.18 -20.74
N THR A 361 -15.02 7.49 -20.09
CA THR A 361 -14.79 7.28 -18.66
C THR A 361 -14.79 8.62 -17.94
N GLU A 362 -15.70 8.80 -16.99
CA GLU A 362 -15.77 10.01 -16.18
C GLU A 362 -14.68 9.99 -15.11
N VAL A 363 -13.90 11.07 -15.00
CA VAL A 363 -12.84 11.21 -13.98
C VAL A 363 -13.14 12.41 -13.10
N ASP A 364 -13.15 12.19 -11.79
CA ASP A 364 -13.46 13.21 -10.79
C ASP A 364 -12.69 12.94 -9.50
N TYR A 365 -12.73 13.89 -8.57
CA TYR A 365 -12.18 13.67 -7.24
C TYR A 365 -12.89 14.49 -6.17
N GLU A 366 -12.68 14.11 -4.92
CA GLU A 366 -13.03 14.90 -3.74
C GLU A 366 -11.84 14.97 -2.81
N VAL A 367 -11.72 16.11 -2.11
CA VAL A 367 -10.74 16.30 -1.03
C VAL A 367 -11.49 16.18 0.30
N LEU A 368 -11.03 15.28 1.14
CA LEU A 368 -11.62 14.98 2.44
C LEU A 368 -10.83 15.69 3.55
N ARG A 369 -11.49 16.58 4.30
CA ARG A 369 -10.95 17.03 5.59
C ARG A 369 -11.58 16.24 6.72
N GLY A 370 -10.82 15.33 7.32
CA GLY A 370 -11.44 14.27 8.11
C GLY A 370 -12.41 13.51 7.19
N PRO A 371 -13.67 13.24 7.60
CA PRO A 371 -14.66 12.61 6.73
C PRO A 371 -15.45 13.62 5.86
N TYR A 372 -15.19 14.93 5.96
CA TYR A 372 -15.97 15.94 5.24
C TYR A 372 -15.48 16.14 3.80
N PRO A 373 -16.31 15.88 2.77
CA PRO A 373 -15.90 16.00 1.38
C PRO A 373 -16.03 17.43 0.84
N THR A 374 -15.01 17.85 0.10
CA THR A 374 -15.03 19.01 -0.80
C THR A 374 -14.90 18.50 -2.22
N ALA A 375 -16.00 18.58 -2.99
CA ALA A 375 -16.02 18.13 -4.38
C ALA A 375 -15.13 19.01 -5.27
N SER A 376 -14.53 18.39 -6.29
CA SER A 376 -13.89 19.13 -7.38
C SER A 376 -14.89 20.08 -8.07
N PRO A 377 -14.43 21.05 -8.89
CA PRO A 377 -15.32 21.92 -9.66
C PRO A 377 -16.12 21.19 -10.75
N GLY A 378 -15.81 19.92 -11.03
CA GLY A 378 -16.53 19.09 -11.99
C GLY A 378 -15.67 17.95 -12.52
N LYS A 379 -16.35 16.87 -12.91
CA LYS A 379 -15.76 15.73 -13.62
C LYS A 379 -15.31 16.11 -15.04
N ILE A 380 -14.32 15.39 -15.54
CA ILE A 380 -13.90 15.41 -16.95
C ILE A 380 -14.26 14.08 -17.62
N ASP A 381 -14.38 14.11 -18.94
CA ASP A 381 -14.58 12.91 -19.75
C ASP A 381 -13.25 12.52 -20.40
N VAL A 382 -12.85 11.26 -20.22
CA VAL A 382 -11.66 10.67 -20.84
C VAL A 382 -12.10 9.52 -21.74
N ASN A 383 -11.74 9.56 -23.03
CA ASN A 383 -11.98 8.41 -23.89
C ASN A 383 -10.93 7.34 -23.63
N VAL A 384 -11.37 6.09 -23.50
CA VAL A 384 -10.52 4.93 -23.26
C VAL A 384 -10.84 3.87 -24.32
N ASP A 385 -9.82 3.32 -24.99
CA ASP A 385 -9.95 2.21 -25.94
C ASP A 385 -8.89 1.15 -25.63
N LEU A 386 -9.29 0.12 -24.88
CA LEU A 386 -8.44 -1.02 -24.52
C LEU A 386 -8.73 -2.25 -25.39
N ALA A 387 -9.55 -2.12 -26.42
CA ALA A 387 -9.88 -3.24 -27.29
C ALA A 387 -8.69 -3.54 -28.20
N ILE A 388 -8.21 -4.78 -28.17
CA ILE A 388 -7.18 -5.27 -29.10
C ILE A 388 -7.77 -6.35 -30.03
N PRO A 389 -7.29 -6.45 -31.28
CA PRO A 389 -7.59 -7.61 -32.11
C PRO A 389 -6.86 -8.84 -31.56
N GLY A 390 -7.48 -10.01 -31.69
CA GLY A 390 -6.90 -11.29 -31.29
C GLY A 390 -7.01 -11.62 -29.79
N PRO A 391 -6.16 -12.55 -29.30
CA PRO A 391 -6.31 -13.13 -27.97
C PRO A 391 -5.67 -12.27 -26.87
N GLY A 392 -6.16 -12.46 -25.65
CA GLY A 392 -5.58 -11.92 -24.43
C GLY A 392 -6.08 -10.52 -24.08
N THR A 393 -6.45 -10.33 -22.81
CA THR A 393 -6.74 -9.02 -22.19
C THR A 393 -5.75 -8.74 -21.07
N GLY A 394 -4.51 -9.21 -21.26
CA GLY A 394 -3.43 -9.23 -20.26
C GLY A 394 -2.88 -7.85 -19.92
N ASP A 395 -1.61 -7.82 -19.50
CA ASP A 395 -0.96 -6.55 -19.18
C ASP A 395 -0.79 -5.70 -20.45
N PRO A 396 -1.13 -4.40 -20.37
CA PRO A 396 -1.09 -3.50 -21.51
C PRO A 396 0.34 -3.18 -21.92
N GLY A 397 0.50 -2.81 -23.18
CA GLY A 397 1.79 -2.52 -23.78
C GLY A 397 1.89 -2.98 -25.23
N PRO A 398 3.02 -2.68 -25.90
CA PRO A 398 3.17 -2.95 -27.32
C PRO A 398 3.20 -4.45 -27.64
N ILE A 399 3.74 -5.27 -26.73
CA ILE A 399 3.92 -6.71 -26.94
C ILE A 399 2.75 -7.44 -26.31
N ASN A 400 1.96 -8.15 -27.12
CA ASN A 400 0.95 -9.08 -26.63
C ASN A 400 1.58 -10.48 -26.45
N PRO A 401 1.75 -10.95 -25.19
CA PRO A 401 2.37 -12.25 -24.92
C PRO A 401 1.48 -13.45 -25.32
N ALA A 402 0.20 -13.23 -25.65
CA ALA A 402 -0.70 -14.28 -26.13
C ALA A 402 -0.55 -14.55 -27.65
N LEU A 403 0.25 -13.75 -28.35
CA LEU A 403 0.60 -13.99 -29.74
C LEU A 403 1.83 -14.91 -29.82
N GLU A 404 1.74 -15.96 -30.64
CA GLU A 404 2.80 -16.94 -30.81
C GLU A 404 4.05 -16.35 -31.45
N LEU A 405 5.21 -16.93 -31.12
CA LEU A 405 6.49 -16.56 -31.73
C LEU A 405 6.54 -16.98 -33.21
N ILE A 406 7.27 -16.21 -34.01
CA ILE A 406 7.56 -16.61 -35.39
C ILE A 406 8.53 -17.79 -35.38
N ARG A 407 8.21 -18.82 -36.15
CA ARG A 407 9.18 -19.88 -36.49
C ARG A 407 9.87 -19.48 -37.80
N PHE A 408 11.19 -19.30 -37.76
CA PHE A 408 12.01 -18.96 -38.93
C PHE A 408 12.50 -20.23 -39.64
N LYS A 409 12.74 -20.14 -40.96
CA LYS A 409 13.45 -21.15 -41.74
C LYS A 409 14.17 -20.54 -42.94
N SER A 410 15.48 -20.74 -43.04
CA SER A 410 16.30 -20.36 -44.21
C SER A 410 16.14 -21.32 -45.39
N HIS A 411 16.68 -20.92 -46.56
CA HIS A 411 16.78 -21.80 -47.73
C HIS A 411 17.67 -23.03 -47.43
N SER A 412 18.74 -22.82 -46.66
CA SER A 412 19.69 -23.83 -46.17
C SER A 412 19.12 -24.74 -45.06
N ASN A 413 17.84 -24.60 -44.70
CA ASN A 413 17.13 -25.36 -43.66
C ASN A 413 17.59 -25.10 -42.21
N SER A 414 18.11 -23.90 -41.92
CA SER A 414 18.34 -23.46 -40.55
C SER A 414 17.12 -22.73 -39.99
N ASP A 415 16.81 -22.96 -38.72
CA ASP A 415 15.74 -22.25 -38.00
C ASP A 415 16.26 -21.01 -37.25
N THR A 416 17.58 -20.75 -37.28
CA THR A 416 18.22 -19.71 -36.46
C THR A 416 19.19 -18.80 -37.21
N GLU A 417 19.62 -19.16 -38.43
CA GLU A 417 20.65 -18.39 -39.14
C GLU A 417 20.45 -18.33 -40.66
N LEU A 418 21.06 -17.31 -41.27
CA LEU A 418 21.29 -17.19 -42.70
C LEU A 418 22.79 -17.13 -42.97
N ILE A 419 23.28 -17.98 -43.87
CA ILE A 419 24.70 -18.11 -44.21
C ILE A 419 24.94 -17.81 -45.69
N GLU A 420 26.20 -17.82 -46.13
CA GLU A 420 26.58 -17.57 -47.53
C GLU A 420 25.81 -18.44 -48.55
N ALA A 421 25.46 -19.68 -48.19
CA ALA A 421 24.66 -20.58 -49.04
C ALA A 421 23.22 -20.10 -49.29
N ASP A 422 22.73 -19.12 -48.52
CA ASP A 422 21.39 -18.52 -48.65
C ASP A 422 21.39 -17.26 -49.55
N ILE A 423 22.54 -16.87 -50.11
CA ILE A 423 22.65 -15.67 -50.95
C ILE A 423 21.78 -15.79 -52.20
N GLY A 424 20.94 -14.78 -52.41
CA GLY A 424 20.02 -14.70 -53.55
C GLY A 424 18.68 -15.42 -53.33
N GLU A 425 18.55 -16.18 -52.24
CA GLU A 425 17.38 -16.99 -51.94
C GLU A 425 16.46 -16.34 -50.90
N PRO A 426 15.14 -16.57 -50.95
CA PRO A 426 14.23 -16.12 -49.91
C PRO A 426 14.29 -17.03 -48.67
N ALA A 427 13.82 -16.51 -47.54
CA ALA A 427 13.58 -17.29 -46.32
C ALA A 427 12.08 -17.34 -45.99
N SER A 428 11.67 -18.25 -45.11
CA SER A 428 10.28 -18.41 -44.67
C SER A 428 10.13 -18.06 -43.19
N ALA A 429 9.08 -17.31 -42.88
CA ALA A 429 8.60 -17.03 -41.53
C ALA A 429 7.21 -17.64 -41.37
N PHE A 430 7.04 -18.48 -40.36
CA PHE A 430 5.80 -19.17 -40.09
C PHE A 430 5.15 -18.56 -38.86
N ILE A 431 3.91 -18.10 -39.00
CA ILE A 431 3.12 -17.52 -37.92
C ILE A 431 1.99 -18.49 -37.60
N THR A 432 1.95 -18.98 -36.36
CA THR A 432 0.82 -19.77 -35.87
C THR A 432 -0.32 -18.83 -35.50
N LEU A 433 -1.48 -18.98 -36.15
CA LEU A 433 -2.69 -18.27 -35.79
C LEU A 433 -3.18 -18.72 -34.40
N TYR A 434 -3.95 -17.90 -33.71
CA TYR A 434 -4.53 -18.25 -32.40
C TYR A 434 -5.78 -19.14 -32.55
N ASP A 435 -6.40 -19.51 -31.43
CA ASP A 435 -7.54 -20.44 -31.39
C ASP A 435 -8.76 -19.97 -32.19
N ASP A 436 -9.02 -18.66 -32.26
CA ASP A 436 -10.23 -18.09 -32.89
C ASP A 436 -9.90 -16.89 -33.78
N PRO A 437 -9.17 -17.09 -34.90
CA PRO A 437 -8.84 -16.02 -35.83
C PRO A 437 -10.09 -15.50 -36.52
N GLN A 438 -10.23 -14.18 -36.61
CA GLN A 438 -11.42 -13.51 -37.14
C GLN A 438 -11.16 -13.04 -38.56
N VAL A 439 -12.18 -13.13 -39.42
CA VAL A 439 -12.09 -12.62 -40.79
C VAL A 439 -11.70 -11.14 -40.78
N GLY A 440 -10.67 -10.78 -41.54
CA GLY A 440 -10.11 -9.44 -41.62
C GLY A 440 -8.98 -9.16 -40.61
N ASP A 441 -8.64 -10.10 -39.73
CA ASP A 441 -7.40 -10.03 -38.96
C ASP A 441 -6.20 -10.00 -39.93
N THR A 442 -5.36 -8.98 -39.78
CA THR A 442 -4.30 -8.65 -40.70
C THR A 442 -2.95 -8.72 -39.98
N LEU A 443 -2.14 -9.72 -40.32
CA LEU A 443 -0.82 -9.99 -39.76
C LEU A 443 0.27 -9.43 -40.67
N THR A 444 1.04 -8.47 -40.17
CA THR A 444 2.17 -7.86 -40.90
C THR A 444 3.48 -8.28 -40.27
N LEU A 445 4.29 -9.04 -41.02
CA LEU A 445 5.63 -9.47 -40.60
C LEU A 445 6.63 -8.31 -40.71
N TYR A 446 7.50 -8.17 -39.73
CA TYR A 446 8.63 -7.22 -39.73
C TYR A 446 9.95 -7.98 -39.62
N TRP A 447 10.90 -7.60 -40.47
CA TRP A 447 12.28 -8.06 -40.50
C TRP A 447 13.19 -6.89 -40.15
N ASN A 448 13.86 -6.93 -39.01
CA ASN A 448 14.69 -5.82 -38.52
C ASN A 448 13.96 -4.46 -38.51
N GLY A 449 12.69 -4.47 -38.09
CA GLY A 449 11.82 -3.28 -38.08
C GLY A 449 11.28 -2.85 -39.45
N VAL A 450 11.65 -3.53 -40.54
CA VAL A 450 11.12 -3.27 -41.90
C VAL A 450 9.97 -4.22 -42.16
N ALA A 451 8.80 -3.68 -42.51
CA ALA A 451 7.65 -4.50 -42.91
C ALA A 451 8.00 -5.34 -44.15
N VAL A 452 7.86 -6.65 -44.03
CA VAL A 452 7.95 -7.60 -45.14
C VAL A 452 6.68 -7.46 -45.99
N SER A 453 6.80 -7.64 -47.31
CA SER A 453 5.73 -7.38 -48.28
C SER A 453 4.40 -8.07 -47.96
N SER A 454 3.29 -7.52 -48.49
CA SER A 454 1.87 -7.94 -48.39
C SER A 454 1.46 -8.62 -47.09
N PRO A 455 0.65 -8.02 -46.21
CA PRO A 455 0.21 -8.69 -44.98
C PRO A 455 -0.61 -9.95 -45.27
N TYR A 456 -0.69 -10.87 -44.29
CA TYR A 456 -1.59 -12.00 -44.34
C TYR A 456 -2.94 -11.54 -43.79
N ILE A 457 -4.02 -11.81 -44.52
CA ILE A 457 -5.38 -11.41 -44.12
C ILE A 457 -6.17 -12.69 -43.94
N VAL A 458 -6.68 -12.90 -42.72
CA VAL A 458 -7.57 -14.02 -42.40
C VAL A 458 -8.85 -13.88 -43.22
N ASP A 459 -9.19 -14.89 -44.00
CA ASP A 459 -10.37 -14.88 -44.89
C ASP A 459 -11.49 -15.82 -44.43
N GLY A 460 -11.23 -16.61 -43.38
CA GLY A 460 -12.18 -17.54 -42.77
C GLY A 460 -12.08 -18.97 -43.30
N SER A 461 -11.11 -19.25 -44.18
CA SER A 461 -10.76 -20.61 -44.58
C SER A 461 -9.81 -21.30 -43.59
N GLU A 462 -9.22 -20.54 -42.67
CA GLU A 462 -8.22 -21.02 -41.72
C GLU A 462 -8.81 -21.83 -40.57
N THR A 463 -8.05 -22.81 -40.09
CA THR A 463 -8.39 -23.55 -38.85
C THR A 463 -7.72 -22.94 -37.62
N PRO A 464 -8.26 -23.16 -36.41
CA PRO A 464 -7.57 -22.83 -35.16
C PRO A 464 -6.13 -23.33 -35.13
N ASN A 465 -5.19 -22.50 -34.68
CA ASN A 465 -3.76 -22.86 -34.59
C ASN A 465 -3.09 -23.21 -35.94
N GLN A 466 -3.69 -22.83 -37.06
CA GLN A 466 -3.07 -23.03 -38.37
C GLN A 466 -1.79 -22.21 -38.49
N GLU A 467 -0.73 -22.83 -38.99
CA GLU A 467 0.50 -22.15 -39.35
C GLU A 467 0.37 -21.51 -40.74
N VAL A 468 0.64 -20.21 -40.84
CA VAL A 468 0.62 -19.47 -42.10
C VAL A 468 2.04 -19.05 -42.49
N GLU A 469 2.43 -19.36 -43.73
CA GLU A 469 3.76 -19.07 -44.24
C GLU A 469 3.84 -17.65 -44.82
N ARG A 470 4.91 -16.94 -44.45
CA ARG A 470 5.30 -15.64 -44.99
C ARG A 470 6.69 -15.70 -45.59
N ILE A 471 6.80 -15.38 -46.86
CA ILE A 471 8.08 -15.31 -47.56
C ILE A 471 8.77 -13.98 -47.19
N ILE A 472 10.02 -14.07 -46.76
CA ILE A 472 10.97 -12.96 -46.58
C ILE A 472 11.82 -12.89 -47.85
N PRO A 473 11.58 -11.94 -48.75
CA PRO A 473 12.30 -11.88 -50.02
C PRO A 473 13.78 -11.57 -49.80
N TRP A 474 14.64 -12.09 -50.69
CA TRP A 474 16.06 -11.75 -50.73
C TRP A 474 16.30 -10.23 -50.74
N SER A 475 15.43 -9.47 -51.42
CA SER A 475 15.52 -8.01 -51.48
C SER A 475 15.39 -7.30 -50.13
N VAL A 476 14.79 -7.95 -49.12
CA VAL A 476 14.73 -7.50 -47.73
C VAL A 476 15.96 -7.99 -46.96
N ILE A 477 16.32 -9.26 -47.12
CA ILE A 477 17.47 -9.89 -46.45
C ILE A 477 18.77 -9.14 -46.77
N GLN A 478 19.02 -8.84 -48.06
CA GLN A 478 20.26 -8.18 -48.52
C GLN A 478 20.46 -6.76 -47.96
N GLN A 479 19.43 -6.14 -47.38
CA GLN A 479 19.55 -4.83 -46.74
C GLN A 479 20.26 -4.91 -45.39
N THR A 480 20.34 -6.10 -44.79
CA THR A 480 21.09 -6.35 -43.55
C THR A 480 21.91 -7.62 -43.74
N PRO A 481 23.01 -7.57 -44.53
CA PRO A 481 23.77 -8.76 -44.90
C PRO A 481 24.50 -9.40 -43.70
N VAL A 482 24.73 -8.63 -42.64
CA VAL A 482 25.40 -9.08 -41.42
C VAL A 482 24.74 -8.47 -40.19
N MET A 483 24.20 -9.29 -39.30
CA MET A 483 23.68 -8.88 -37.98
C MET A 483 23.51 -10.09 -37.08
N SER A 484 24.09 -10.06 -35.87
CA SER A 484 23.73 -11.03 -34.83
C SER A 484 22.42 -10.62 -34.15
N GLN A 485 21.57 -11.57 -33.80
CA GLN A 485 20.30 -11.34 -33.10
C GLN A 485 19.41 -10.33 -33.83
N LEU A 486 19.26 -10.48 -35.15
CA LEU A 486 18.32 -9.71 -35.94
C LEU A 486 16.89 -10.01 -35.48
N PRO A 487 16.09 -9.00 -35.06
CA PRO A 487 14.76 -9.22 -34.54
C PRO A 487 13.71 -9.36 -35.66
N MET A 488 12.81 -10.32 -35.48
CA MET A 488 11.59 -10.51 -36.26
C MET A 488 10.37 -10.53 -35.36
N TYR A 489 9.29 -9.92 -35.78
CA TYR A 489 8.00 -9.93 -35.08
C TYR A 489 6.88 -9.65 -36.07
N TYR A 490 5.62 -9.80 -35.67
CA TYR A 490 4.49 -9.35 -36.47
C TYR A 490 3.54 -8.48 -35.66
N THR A 491 2.84 -7.57 -36.34
CA THR A 491 1.73 -6.83 -35.76
C THR A 491 0.41 -7.47 -36.19
N LEU A 492 -0.58 -7.46 -35.30
CA LEU A 492 -1.95 -7.85 -35.59
C LEU A 492 -2.86 -6.61 -35.63
N THR A 493 -3.63 -6.46 -36.69
CA THR A 493 -4.57 -5.34 -36.87
C THR A 493 -5.91 -5.83 -37.41
N ARG A 494 -7.00 -5.11 -37.14
CA ARG A 494 -8.32 -5.39 -37.71
C ARG A 494 -9.11 -4.10 -37.84
N THR A 495 -9.89 -3.96 -38.92
CA THR A 495 -10.78 -2.81 -39.12
C THR A 495 -11.69 -2.60 -37.92
N GLY A 496 -11.73 -1.38 -37.40
CA GLY A 496 -12.51 -1.00 -36.22
C GLY A 496 -11.70 -0.99 -34.91
N PHE A 497 -10.50 -1.57 -34.87
CA PHE A 497 -9.60 -1.52 -33.72
C PHE A 497 -8.52 -0.46 -33.92
N THR A 498 -8.31 0.38 -32.90
CA THR A 498 -7.25 1.40 -32.90
C THR A 498 -5.90 0.78 -32.53
N ASN A 499 -5.92 -0.17 -31.60
CA ASN A 499 -4.73 -0.80 -31.04
C ASN A 499 -4.11 -1.85 -31.97
N LYS A 500 -2.77 -1.92 -31.97
CA LYS A 500 -1.96 -2.77 -32.88
C LYS A 500 -0.95 -3.62 -32.09
N PRO A 501 -1.37 -4.71 -31.43
CA PRO A 501 -0.47 -5.55 -30.65
C PRO A 501 0.63 -6.18 -31.53
N GLU A 502 1.84 -6.26 -30.97
CA GLU A 502 3.00 -6.95 -31.53
C GLU A 502 3.18 -8.33 -30.90
N SER A 503 3.65 -9.29 -31.69
CA SER A 503 4.20 -10.54 -31.14
C SER A 503 5.49 -10.29 -30.36
N ARG A 504 5.91 -11.28 -29.58
CA ARG A 504 7.30 -11.34 -29.10
C ARG A 504 8.26 -11.45 -30.29
N ARG A 505 9.53 -11.12 -30.03
CA ARG A 505 10.58 -11.07 -31.04
C ARG A 505 11.23 -12.45 -31.14
N THR A 506 11.37 -12.96 -32.36
CA THR A 506 12.24 -14.08 -32.71
C THR A 506 13.55 -13.50 -33.21
N PHE A 507 14.69 -14.05 -32.79
CA PHE A 507 16.02 -13.56 -33.19
C PHE A 507 16.72 -14.56 -34.08
N VAL A 508 17.35 -14.06 -35.15
CA VAL A 508 18.14 -14.87 -36.09
C VAL A 508 19.51 -14.22 -36.34
N ASP A 509 20.52 -15.03 -36.62
CA ASP A 509 21.85 -14.54 -36.98
C ASP A 509 21.99 -14.49 -38.51
N VAL A 510 22.38 -13.34 -39.06
CA VAL A 510 22.49 -13.14 -40.50
C VAL A 510 23.94 -12.91 -40.87
N ASN A 511 24.46 -13.71 -41.80
CA ASN A 511 25.78 -13.58 -42.38
C ASN A 511 25.75 -14.06 -43.85
N VAL A 512 25.16 -13.23 -44.71
CA VAL A 512 24.98 -13.47 -46.15
C VAL A 512 25.86 -12.53 -46.99
N GLU A 513 27.07 -12.30 -46.52
CA GLU A 513 28.10 -11.49 -47.18
C GLU A 513 29.17 -12.41 -47.77
N VAL A 514 29.50 -12.21 -49.04
CA VAL A 514 30.71 -12.80 -49.63
C VAL A 514 31.86 -11.84 -49.36
N ILE A 515 32.89 -12.34 -48.69
CA ILE A 515 34.12 -11.57 -48.47
C ILE A 515 35.08 -11.87 -49.61
N ASP A 516 35.36 -10.85 -50.41
CA ASP A 516 36.38 -10.89 -51.45
C ASP A 516 37.58 -10.03 -51.01
N LEU A 517 38.76 -10.65 -50.91
CA LEU A 517 39.99 -9.99 -50.45
C LEU A 517 40.80 -9.49 -51.65
N GLU A 518 41.13 -8.20 -51.67
CA GLU A 518 41.90 -7.58 -52.76
C GLU A 518 43.22 -8.33 -53.04
N GLU A 519 43.53 -8.55 -54.31
CA GLU A 519 44.72 -9.27 -54.75
C GLU A 519 46.04 -8.57 -54.35
N PRO A 520 47.09 -9.31 -53.94
CA PRO A 520 48.42 -8.75 -53.79
C PRO A 520 48.99 -8.18 -55.09
N THR A 521 49.71 -7.08 -54.99
CA THR A 521 50.34 -6.40 -56.14
C THR A 521 51.86 -6.30 -55.96
N PHE A 522 52.56 -5.95 -57.03
CA PHE A 522 54.02 -5.82 -57.06
C PHE A 522 54.41 -4.36 -57.32
N PRO A 523 54.50 -3.51 -56.28
CA PRO A 523 54.71 -2.07 -56.44
C PRO A 523 56.02 -1.71 -57.15
N ASP A 524 57.02 -2.59 -57.10
CA ASP A 524 58.34 -2.38 -57.71
C ASP A 524 58.43 -2.93 -59.15
N GLN A 525 57.37 -3.55 -59.67
CA GLN A 525 57.34 -4.08 -61.03
C GLN A 525 56.97 -2.99 -62.04
N ASP A 526 57.82 -2.79 -63.05
CA ASP A 526 57.50 -1.94 -64.19
C ASP A 526 56.65 -2.72 -65.22
N VAL A 527 55.33 -2.66 -65.07
CA VAL A 527 54.38 -3.34 -65.98
C VAL A 527 54.49 -2.73 -67.40
N PRO A 528 54.66 -3.52 -68.48
CA PRO A 528 54.35 -4.95 -68.62
C PRO A 528 55.53 -5.92 -68.46
N TYR A 529 56.68 -5.47 -67.96
CA TYR A 529 57.85 -6.33 -67.80
C TYR A 529 57.70 -7.30 -66.61
N PRO A 530 58.31 -8.51 -66.67
CA PRO A 530 58.38 -9.41 -65.52
C PRO A 530 59.16 -8.76 -64.36
N LEU A 531 59.05 -9.34 -63.16
CA LEU A 531 59.94 -8.98 -62.05
C LEU A 531 61.39 -9.28 -62.44
N ASN A 532 62.12 -8.22 -62.77
CA ASN A 532 63.48 -8.27 -63.29
C ASN A 532 64.43 -7.60 -62.28
N CYS A 533 65.69 -7.41 -62.67
CA CYS A 533 66.69 -6.79 -61.79
C CYS A 533 66.35 -5.34 -61.38
N GLU A 534 65.54 -4.61 -62.15
CA GLU A 534 65.14 -3.23 -61.85
C GLU A 534 64.06 -3.16 -60.76
N ALA A 535 63.30 -4.25 -60.55
CA ALA A 535 62.31 -4.36 -59.48
C ALA A 535 62.92 -4.64 -58.10
N LEU A 536 64.25 -4.86 -58.02
CA LEU A 536 64.92 -5.16 -56.76
C LEU A 536 65.12 -3.89 -55.93
N VAL A 537 64.71 -3.96 -54.67
CA VAL A 537 64.88 -2.91 -53.65
C VAL A 537 65.69 -3.43 -52.47
N GLU A 538 66.41 -2.54 -51.79
CA GLU A 538 67.18 -2.86 -50.58
C GLU A 538 66.33 -2.59 -49.33
N GLN A 539 66.21 -3.59 -48.45
CA GLN A 539 65.61 -3.47 -47.13
C GLN A 539 66.52 -4.10 -46.08
N ASN A 540 66.97 -3.31 -45.10
CA ASN A 540 67.86 -3.75 -44.02
C ASN A 540 69.14 -4.48 -44.48
N GLY A 541 69.73 -4.07 -45.61
CA GLY A 541 70.94 -4.67 -46.17
C GLY A 541 70.72 -5.94 -47.00
N VAL A 542 69.45 -6.31 -47.25
CA VAL A 542 69.07 -7.46 -48.09
C VAL A 542 68.32 -6.94 -49.32
N TRP A 543 68.61 -7.52 -50.49
CA TRP A 543 67.93 -7.18 -51.74
C TRP A 543 66.79 -8.15 -52.01
N GLY A 544 65.69 -7.65 -52.58
CA GLY A 544 64.49 -8.42 -52.83
C GLY A 544 63.43 -7.59 -53.53
N ILE A 545 62.19 -8.08 -53.55
CA ILE A 545 61.02 -7.34 -54.04
C ILE A 545 60.05 -7.11 -52.89
N ARG A 546 59.15 -6.15 -53.05
CA ARG A 546 57.98 -6.01 -52.18
C ARG A 546 56.75 -6.58 -52.87
N VAL A 547 55.99 -7.38 -52.13
CA VAL A 547 54.59 -7.70 -52.41
C VAL A 547 53.74 -6.77 -51.56
N LEU A 548 52.86 -5.99 -52.18
CA LEU A 548 51.90 -5.16 -51.47
C LEU A 548 50.61 -5.96 -51.28
N ILE A 549 50.28 -6.29 -50.04
CA ILE A 549 48.92 -6.66 -49.65
C ILE A 549 48.16 -5.34 -49.43
N PRO A 550 47.15 -5.01 -50.26
CA PRO A 550 46.49 -3.71 -50.21
C PRO A 550 45.82 -3.42 -48.86
N PRO A 551 45.71 -2.15 -48.44
CA PRO A 551 44.88 -1.79 -47.29
C PRO A 551 43.41 -2.12 -47.59
N SER A 552 42.68 -2.65 -46.61
CA SER A 552 41.26 -2.97 -46.78
C SER A 552 40.49 -2.79 -45.48
N VAL A 553 39.17 -2.99 -45.52
CA VAL A 553 38.35 -3.01 -44.30
C VAL A 553 38.69 -4.17 -43.37
N HIS A 554 39.42 -5.18 -43.86
CA HIS A 554 39.82 -6.38 -43.12
C HIS A 554 41.29 -6.39 -42.69
N VAL A 555 42.16 -5.61 -43.36
CA VAL A 555 43.56 -5.39 -42.94
C VAL A 555 43.57 -4.26 -41.91
N LYS A 556 43.31 -4.61 -40.65
CA LYS A 556 43.20 -3.69 -39.51
C LYS A 556 44.26 -3.95 -38.47
N LYS A 557 44.68 -2.92 -37.73
CA LYS A 557 45.65 -3.05 -36.64
C LYS A 557 45.30 -4.24 -35.73
N ASP A 558 46.33 -4.98 -35.33
CA ASP A 558 46.25 -6.19 -34.50
C ASP A 558 45.61 -7.42 -35.18
N VAL A 559 45.11 -7.31 -36.42
CA VAL A 559 44.69 -8.48 -37.23
C VAL A 559 45.92 -9.26 -37.68
N GLU A 560 45.82 -10.59 -37.67
CA GLU A 560 46.84 -11.49 -38.19
C GLU A 560 46.57 -11.81 -39.67
N VAL A 561 47.56 -11.52 -40.52
CA VAL A 561 47.57 -11.82 -41.95
C VAL A 561 48.57 -12.93 -42.22
N LYS A 562 48.10 -14.08 -42.72
CA LYS A 562 48.96 -15.22 -43.08
C LYS A 562 49.35 -15.10 -44.56
N ALA A 563 50.56 -14.63 -44.85
CA ALA A 563 51.06 -14.44 -46.21
C ALA A 563 51.82 -15.68 -46.71
N GLU A 564 51.57 -16.11 -47.94
CA GLU A 564 52.19 -17.29 -48.55
C GLU A 564 52.79 -16.96 -49.92
N TRP A 565 54.07 -17.27 -50.11
CA TRP A 565 54.82 -17.13 -51.36
C TRP A 565 55.46 -18.46 -51.75
N LYS A 566 55.42 -18.79 -53.04
CA LYS A 566 56.08 -19.97 -53.61
C LYS A 566 56.67 -19.67 -54.96
N THR A 567 57.85 -20.24 -55.22
CA THR A 567 58.56 -20.06 -56.49
C THR A 567 58.49 -21.34 -57.33
N TYR A 568 58.26 -21.18 -58.63
CA TYR A 568 58.06 -22.25 -59.58
C TYR A 568 59.04 -22.12 -60.75
N ASP A 569 59.32 -23.25 -61.40
CA ASP A 569 60.08 -23.32 -62.64
C ASP A 569 59.39 -22.60 -63.82
N LYS A 570 60.03 -22.61 -65.01
CA LYS A 570 59.49 -21.99 -66.23
C LYS A 570 58.12 -22.50 -66.68
N SER A 571 57.69 -23.67 -66.19
CA SER A 571 56.38 -24.24 -66.50
C SER A 571 55.28 -23.67 -65.61
N GLY A 572 55.65 -23.02 -64.49
CA GLY A 572 54.73 -22.52 -63.48
C GLY A 572 54.02 -23.63 -62.69
N SER A 573 54.44 -24.89 -62.86
CA SER A 573 53.77 -26.07 -62.30
C SER A 573 54.63 -26.84 -61.31
N VAL A 574 55.96 -26.76 -61.40
CA VAL A 574 56.89 -27.43 -60.47
C VAL A 574 57.47 -26.41 -59.50
N GLU A 575 57.16 -26.56 -58.22
CA GLU A 575 57.71 -25.72 -57.14
C GLU A 575 59.22 -25.97 -57.01
N LEU A 576 60.01 -24.90 -56.90
CA LEU A 576 61.44 -24.99 -56.72
C LEU A 576 61.76 -25.33 -55.24
N PRO A 577 62.66 -26.28 -54.96
CA PRO A 577 62.95 -26.71 -53.59
C PRO A 577 63.43 -25.55 -52.68
N ASN A 578 62.90 -25.49 -51.46
CA ASN A 578 63.26 -24.52 -50.41
C ASN A 578 63.00 -23.04 -50.78
N THR A 579 62.02 -22.78 -51.66
CA THR A 579 61.64 -21.44 -52.11
C THR A 579 60.22 -21.03 -51.67
N ASP A 580 59.66 -21.72 -50.68
CA ASP A 580 58.43 -21.35 -50.01
C ASP A 580 58.68 -20.42 -48.82
N LEU A 581 57.82 -19.42 -48.67
CA LEU A 581 57.81 -18.50 -47.53
C LEU A 581 56.38 -18.40 -47.00
N LYS A 582 56.24 -18.57 -45.69
CA LYS A 582 55.00 -18.35 -44.94
C LYS A 582 55.31 -17.47 -43.75
N GLU A 583 54.55 -16.40 -43.60
CA GLU A 583 54.71 -15.47 -42.48
C GLU A 583 53.35 -15.05 -41.93
N ASP A 584 53.26 -15.05 -40.61
CA ASP A 584 52.13 -14.50 -39.87
C ASP A 584 52.47 -13.05 -39.51
N ILE A 585 51.76 -12.11 -40.13
CA ILE A 585 52.02 -10.68 -40.01
C ILE A 585 50.92 -10.06 -39.15
N THR A 586 51.27 -9.59 -37.96
CA THR A 586 50.38 -8.74 -37.16
C THR A 586 50.38 -7.34 -37.74
N VAL A 587 49.22 -6.89 -38.23
CA VAL A 587 49.05 -5.59 -38.87
C VAL A 587 49.34 -4.45 -37.88
N THR A 588 50.24 -3.56 -38.28
CA THR A 588 50.53 -2.31 -37.56
C THR A 588 49.62 -1.16 -38.00
N GLU A 589 49.63 -0.06 -37.26
CA GLU A 589 48.82 1.13 -37.57
C GLU A 589 49.19 1.78 -38.91
N ASP A 590 50.47 1.77 -39.29
CA ASP A 590 50.90 2.26 -40.60
C ASP A 590 50.48 1.30 -41.73
N GLN A 591 50.54 -0.02 -41.48
CA GLN A 591 50.12 -1.02 -42.47
C GLN A 591 48.60 -1.07 -42.68
N GLU A 592 47.79 -0.74 -41.67
CA GLU A 592 46.35 -0.54 -41.85
C GLU A 592 46.06 0.61 -42.83
N ARG A 593 46.86 1.68 -42.79
CA ARG A 593 46.70 2.85 -43.66
C ARG A 593 47.24 2.61 -45.08
N ASP A 594 48.44 2.07 -45.18
CA ASP A 594 49.22 2.04 -46.42
C ASP A 594 49.23 0.67 -47.11
N GLY A 595 48.74 -0.38 -46.43
CA GLY A 595 48.90 -1.78 -46.84
C GLY A 595 50.18 -2.40 -46.29
N ILE A 596 50.30 -3.73 -46.40
CA ILE A 596 51.49 -4.46 -45.96
C ILE A 596 52.45 -4.59 -47.13
N HIS A 597 53.60 -3.92 -47.04
CA HIS A 597 54.75 -4.19 -47.91
C HIS A 597 55.54 -5.41 -47.39
N TRP A 598 55.16 -6.58 -47.87
CA TRP A 598 55.79 -7.86 -47.52
C TRP A 598 57.04 -8.10 -48.38
N PHE A 599 58.19 -8.37 -47.75
CA PHE A 599 59.48 -8.42 -48.43
C PHE A 599 59.87 -9.85 -48.82
N ILE A 600 60.21 -10.06 -50.10
CA ILE A 600 60.62 -11.35 -50.65
C ILE A 600 62.09 -11.27 -51.08
N GLU A 601 62.96 -11.92 -50.32
CA GLU A 601 64.42 -11.93 -50.51
C GLU A 601 64.85 -12.51 -51.88
N TYR A 602 65.75 -11.80 -52.55
CA TYR A 602 66.27 -12.15 -53.87
C TYR A 602 66.98 -13.50 -53.92
N ASP A 603 68.01 -13.69 -53.09
CA ASP A 603 68.92 -14.86 -53.21
C ASP A 603 68.18 -16.18 -52.94
N LYS A 604 67.17 -16.14 -52.06
CA LYS A 604 66.42 -17.32 -51.63
C LYS A 604 65.18 -17.60 -52.49
N TYR A 605 64.45 -16.57 -52.90
CA TYR A 605 63.12 -16.74 -53.50
C TYR A 605 63.04 -16.35 -54.97
N LEU A 606 63.97 -15.54 -55.49
CA LEU A 606 63.89 -15.05 -56.87
C LEU A 606 64.98 -15.65 -57.76
N LYS A 607 66.24 -15.57 -57.31
CA LYS A 607 67.43 -16.07 -58.00
C LYS A 607 67.36 -17.55 -58.40
N PRO A 608 66.74 -18.47 -57.62
CA PRO A 608 66.62 -19.87 -58.04
C PRO A 608 65.94 -20.06 -59.39
N THR A 609 65.07 -19.14 -59.83
CA THR A 609 64.47 -19.19 -61.16
C THR A 609 65.51 -19.08 -62.28
N TYR A 610 66.59 -18.34 -62.06
CA TYR A 610 67.73 -18.26 -62.97
C TYR A 610 68.62 -19.52 -62.88
N ASP A 611 68.87 -20.02 -61.67
CA ASP A 611 69.79 -21.14 -61.41
C ASP A 611 69.31 -22.48 -62.02
N THR A 612 68.04 -22.59 -62.41
CA THR A 612 67.52 -23.70 -63.23
C THR A 612 68.15 -23.79 -64.62
N GLY A 613 68.78 -22.70 -65.11
CA GLY A 613 69.29 -22.57 -66.47
C GLY A 613 68.25 -22.08 -67.48
N ASP A 614 66.99 -21.96 -67.08
CA ASP A 614 65.89 -21.48 -67.94
C ASP A 614 65.73 -19.95 -67.93
N GLN A 615 66.48 -19.25 -67.06
CA GLN A 615 66.55 -17.79 -66.92
C GLN A 615 65.26 -17.11 -66.43
N TYR A 616 64.12 -17.80 -66.36
CA TYR A 616 62.88 -17.27 -65.79
C TYR A 616 62.06 -18.36 -65.09
N GLY A 617 61.13 -17.93 -64.23
CA GLY A 617 60.18 -18.77 -63.51
C GLY A 617 58.96 -17.97 -63.09
N TYR A 618 58.22 -18.47 -62.10
CA TYR A 618 57.02 -17.79 -61.60
C TYR A 618 56.99 -17.75 -60.07
N GLY A 619 56.55 -16.62 -59.52
CA GLY A 619 56.15 -16.48 -58.13
C GLY A 619 54.64 -16.60 -58.03
N LYS A 620 54.14 -17.33 -57.04
CA LYS A 620 52.72 -17.38 -56.70
C LYS A 620 52.52 -16.89 -55.28
N VAL A 621 51.59 -15.97 -55.10
CA VAL A 621 51.34 -15.30 -53.83
C VAL A 621 49.86 -15.22 -53.52
N LYS A 622 49.54 -15.40 -52.23
CA LYS A 622 48.22 -15.13 -51.66
C LYS A 622 48.38 -14.79 -50.18
N TYR A 623 47.35 -14.22 -49.57
CA TYR A 623 47.27 -14.06 -48.12
C TYR A 623 45.93 -14.54 -47.58
N THR A 624 45.88 -14.82 -46.27
CA THR A 624 44.67 -15.27 -45.58
C THR A 624 44.45 -14.45 -44.32
N ILE A 625 43.21 -14.05 -44.07
CA ILE A 625 42.79 -13.32 -42.87
C ILE A 625 41.69 -14.13 -42.18
N ASN A 626 41.74 -14.25 -40.86
CA ASN A 626 40.60 -14.77 -40.11
C ASN A 626 39.55 -13.67 -39.94
N ILE A 627 38.41 -13.82 -40.60
CA ILE A 627 37.30 -12.87 -40.53
C ILE A 627 36.11 -13.59 -39.93
N ARG A 628 35.64 -13.11 -38.77
CA ARG A 628 34.51 -13.71 -38.02
C ARG A 628 34.68 -15.21 -37.73
N GLY A 629 35.91 -15.67 -37.49
CA GLY A 629 36.21 -17.07 -37.17
C GLY A 629 36.43 -17.97 -38.39
N GLN A 630 36.31 -17.45 -39.61
CA GLN A 630 36.61 -18.17 -40.85
C GLN A 630 37.89 -17.64 -41.50
N ASP A 631 38.76 -18.54 -41.97
CA ASP A 631 39.95 -18.19 -42.73
C ASP A 631 39.56 -17.90 -44.19
N VAL A 632 39.64 -16.63 -44.61
CA VAL A 632 39.35 -16.16 -45.97
C VAL A 632 40.67 -15.85 -46.67
N SER A 633 40.90 -16.46 -47.84
CA SER A 633 42.11 -16.21 -48.65
C SER A 633 41.81 -15.25 -49.80
N SER A 634 42.80 -14.41 -50.15
CA SER A 634 42.80 -13.72 -51.45
C SER A 634 42.91 -14.72 -52.60
N ASP A 635 42.58 -14.24 -53.80
CA ASP A 635 42.93 -14.95 -55.03
C ASP A 635 44.44 -15.16 -55.14
N LEU A 636 44.82 -16.25 -55.81
CA LEU A 636 46.22 -16.63 -56.02
C LEU A 636 46.80 -15.85 -57.20
N VAL A 637 47.64 -14.86 -56.90
CA VAL A 637 48.31 -14.05 -57.92
C VAL A 637 49.57 -14.77 -58.40
N THR A 638 49.77 -14.80 -59.71
CA THR A 638 50.98 -15.36 -60.34
C THR A 638 51.74 -14.25 -61.05
N VAL A 639 53.05 -14.15 -60.79
CA VAL A 639 53.94 -13.17 -61.41
C VAL A 639 55.11 -13.88 -62.07
N MET A 640 55.53 -13.40 -63.25
CA MET A 640 56.73 -13.91 -63.92
C MET A 640 57.99 -13.28 -63.31
N ILE A 641 58.98 -14.10 -63.02
CA ILE A 641 60.28 -13.71 -62.44
C ILE A 641 61.35 -13.94 -63.51
N ALA A 642 62.10 -12.89 -63.86
CA ALA A 642 63.14 -12.88 -64.88
C ALA A 642 64.35 -12.05 -64.40
N VAL A 643 64.95 -12.49 -63.29
CA VAL A 643 65.98 -11.74 -62.56
C VAL A 643 67.40 -11.97 -63.11
N PHE A 644 67.61 -11.59 -64.36
CA PHE A 644 68.90 -11.69 -65.07
C PHE A 644 69.27 -10.40 -65.79
N GLU A 645 70.58 -10.16 -65.97
CA GLU A 645 71.11 -9.05 -66.76
C GLU A 645 72.47 -9.42 -67.37
N ASN A 646 72.78 -8.91 -68.56
CA ASN A 646 74.08 -9.10 -69.23
C ASN A 646 74.57 -10.56 -69.33
N GLY A 647 73.66 -11.54 -69.41
CA GLY A 647 73.99 -12.97 -69.48
C GLY A 647 74.36 -13.63 -68.14
N GLY A 648 74.18 -12.91 -67.03
CA GLY A 648 74.30 -13.40 -65.64
C GLY A 648 73.02 -13.15 -64.84
N HIS A 649 73.03 -13.55 -63.58
CA HIS A 649 72.00 -13.13 -62.62
C HIS A 649 72.19 -11.64 -62.25
N CYS A 650 71.19 -11.02 -61.63
CA CYS A 650 71.27 -9.61 -61.19
C CYS A 650 72.54 -9.33 -60.36
N VAL A 651 73.25 -8.27 -60.70
CA VAL A 651 74.39 -7.77 -59.92
C VAL A 651 73.84 -7.04 -58.69
N ILE A 652 74.34 -7.43 -57.52
CA ILE A 652 74.00 -6.85 -56.21
C ILE A 652 75.30 -6.33 -55.57
N PRO A 653 75.32 -5.12 -54.98
CA PRO A 653 74.22 -4.15 -54.87
C PRO A 653 73.82 -3.56 -56.23
N ARG A 654 72.56 -3.11 -56.36
CA ARG A 654 72.09 -2.42 -57.58
C ARG A 654 72.71 -1.02 -57.67
N PRO A 655 73.05 -0.53 -58.88
CA PRO A 655 73.64 0.78 -59.11
C PRO A 655 72.69 1.96 -58.91
#